data_AF-A0A661G0U7-F1
#
_entry.id   AF-A0A661G0U7-F1
#
_cell.length_a   1.000
_cell.length_b   1.000
_cell.length_c   1.000
_cell.angle_alpha   90.00
_cell.angle_beta   90.00
_cell.angle_gamma   90.00
#
_symmetry.space_group_name_H-M   'P 1'
#
loop_
_entity.id
_entity.type
_entity.pdbx_description
1 polymer ?
#
loop_
_entity_poly.entity_id
_entity_poly.type
_entity_poly.pdbx_seq_one_letter_code
_entity_poly.pdbx_strand_id
1 'polypeptide(L)'
;MKISILKTTWTSIGCAVALLAGVPALADDTELLLINPDPSDNPKPNVMFILDTSGSMTTMESTIEPYDSILNPAYAGACDVDRIYWTEVDVLPECVATNLNWVWKANFHCEFAAKQIEGIGSFTNTMVQFRDGGKDGGGNGPFRWQYIATGYHTQPVECQADSGDHGDGRSTFLWADNGTNLPDPWIDDPSQELSWGSAPRNLGYTFYDGNYLNWKNSPNNVSLSRSEIMKIVTKKVLSSVNNLNVGLMRFNDTQGGPVMLALTDLDDNRQDVLDAIESLPAGGWTPLSETLYESALYWRGMPAHYGEIINETPTDPEALDSSSPEVYDQPDFDVCAKNYNVLLTDGAPTEDGDAPGLVPTLPNFSTAMGRSTCTFNAEGDCLDDVSEYLSVEDIDPGTPGDQLVTTHTIGFTIDLPILSDTALNSGGQYFLADDVESLTKTLLSIIADINDKSLSFSAPAVSVNTFNRTQNLNDVYMTMFGAKAKAHWPGNLKKYKITNRVISDVNGLAAVDPATGFFLDTAKSYWTVGGADGNDVRLGGAAKQLPDPAVRNLYTNNSGTDLTSTNNQVTPSNAGAFALSDFGLTGAAGEPSKDELIRWARGEDLLDEDNNFATNIRYVMGDPLHSQPAAVVYGGTQANPDVVVFSATNDGYMHAINGTTGAELWSFIPKELLSNLNRLYFNPNSKYKQYGIDGNIVPVVKDENKNGVVDGNDFVYLIFGMRRGGNNFYALDVTNKNSPQLLWNVSLPEMGESWSTPVVARMNILSGGLNADKAVVVMGGGYDTVHDTNVHPASADGVGAGIHILDLVSGAELWRAGPDNSGADLEITKMTRAMPNRVRVVDLSGDGFADRMYASDLGGQVWRFDIYNGQAPATLVTGGVVAQLGAEGIGSPALSETRRFYSSPDVSIFTDDLQEKRYIAISIGTGYRAHPFDLNATDRFFSIRDPDVFDKLTQLEYDGYSVV
;
A
#
# COMPACT_ATOMS: atom_id res chain seq x y z
N MET A 1 46.37 48.05 33.23
CA MET A 1 45.40 47.19 33.93
C MET A 1 44.37 46.75 32.89
N LYS A 2 44.25 45.44 32.66
CA LYS A 2 43.52 44.79 31.56
C LYS A 2 42.00 45.02 31.64
N ILE A 3 41.32 45.15 30.50
CA ILE A 3 39.89 44.85 30.14
C ILE A 3 39.62 45.61 28.82
N SER A 4 39.01 45.11 27.75
CA SER A 4 38.80 43.79 27.14
C SER A 4 38.28 44.10 25.73
N ILE A 5 38.93 43.55 24.71
CA ILE A 5 38.46 43.50 23.32
C ILE A 5 37.37 42.43 23.26
N LEU A 6 36.12 42.77 22.94
CA LEU A 6 35.06 41.86 22.46
C LEU A 6 33.74 42.62 22.21
N LYS A 7 33.62 43.22 21.02
CA LYS A 7 32.36 43.74 20.45
C LYS A 7 32.35 43.49 18.93
N THR A 8 32.47 42.24 18.51
CA THR A 8 32.32 41.85 17.09
C THR A 8 32.04 40.36 16.84
N THR A 9 31.36 39.66 17.76
CA THR A 9 31.12 38.20 17.62
C THR A 9 29.74 37.72 18.09
N TRP A 10 28.76 38.61 18.25
CA TRP A 10 27.42 38.23 18.74
C TRP A 10 26.29 38.32 17.68
N THR A 11 26.58 38.80 16.48
CA THR A 11 25.61 38.85 15.37
C THR A 11 25.78 37.74 14.33
N SER A 12 26.90 37.01 14.36
CA SER A 12 27.21 35.93 13.40
C SER A 12 26.92 34.52 13.92
N ILE A 13 26.62 34.35 15.22
CA ILE A 13 26.28 33.05 15.82
C ILE A 13 24.76 32.81 15.85
N GLY A 14 23.95 33.87 15.87
CA GLY A 14 22.48 33.75 15.82
C GLY A 14 21.91 33.31 14.46
N CYS A 15 22.61 33.58 13.35
CA CYS A 15 22.19 33.13 12.01
C CYS A 15 22.64 31.71 11.67
N ALA A 16 23.62 31.13 12.38
CA ALA A 16 24.11 29.79 12.10
C ALA A 16 23.35 28.69 12.88
N VAL A 17 22.70 29.04 14.00
CA VAL A 17 21.94 28.08 14.83
C VAL A 17 20.50 27.88 14.32
N ALA A 18 19.95 28.83 13.54
CA ALA A 18 18.63 28.68 12.91
C ALA A 18 18.65 27.85 11.61
N LEU A 19 19.83 27.45 11.11
CA LEU A 19 20.00 26.66 9.88
C LEU A 19 20.30 25.17 10.13
N LEU A 20 20.27 24.71 11.40
CA LEU A 20 20.61 23.32 11.76
C LEU A 20 19.59 22.63 12.68
N ALA A 21 18.38 23.20 12.82
CA ALA A 21 17.30 22.57 13.58
C ALA A 21 16.17 22.14 12.63
N GLY A 22 15.84 20.83 12.66
CA GLY A 22 14.73 20.22 11.92
C GLY A 22 15.16 19.61 10.59
N VAL A 23 15.56 18.34 10.61
CA VAL A 23 15.35 17.51 9.40
C VAL A 23 13.83 17.33 9.31
N PRO A 24 13.19 17.71 8.19
CA PRO A 24 11.74 17.59 8.04
C PRO A 24 11.32 16.12 8.20
N ALA A 25 10.35 15.84 9.07
CA ALA A 25 9.60 14.59 8.99
C ALA A 25 9.00 14.52 7.58
N LEU A 26 9.29 13.46 6.82
CA LEU A 26 8.72 13.27 5.49
C LEU A 26 7.29 12.74 5.67
N ALA A 27 6.33 13.61 5.38
CA ALA A 27 4.90 13.37 5.28
C ALA A 27 4.56 12.40 4.15
N ASP A 28 3.61 11.50 4.40
CA ASP A 28 3.04 10.67 3.33
C ASP A 28 1.53 10.55 3.52
N ASP A 29 0.75 10.70 2.45
CA ASP A 29 -0.73 10.58 2.56
C ASP A 29 -1.18 9.12 2.79
N THR A 30 -0.24 8.18 2.74
CA THR A 30 -0.40 6.80 3.22
C THR A 30 -0.31 6.65 4.73
N GLU A 31 -0.15 7.73 5.51
CA GLU A 31 -0.23 7.67 6.98
C GLU A 31 -1.50 6.98 7.45
N LEU A 32 -2.66 7.31 6.85
CA LEU A 32 -3.96 6.65 7.12
C LEU A 32 -3.94 5.13 6.90
N LEU A 33 -2.97 4.62 6.14
CA LEU A 33 -2.89 3.24 5.68
C LEU A 33 -1.73 2.45 6.32
N LEU A 34 -0.66 3.14 6.74
CA LEU A 34 0.60 2.54 7.19
C LEU A 34 1.00 2.91 8.62
N ILE A 35 0.58 4.07 9.12
CA ILE A 35 1.02 4.62 10.41
C ILE A 35 -0.23 4.91 11.21
N ASN A 36 -0.63 3.96 12.04
CA ASN A 36 -1.70 4.19 12.99
C ASN A 36 -1.07 4.67 14.32
N PRO A 37 -1.37 5.90 14.78
CA PRO A 37 -0.71 6.47 15.96
C PRO A 37 -1.22 5.90 17.30
N ASP A 38 -2.19 4.99 17.30
CA ASP A 38 -2.68 4.33 18.52
C ASP A 38 -2.94 2.83 18.29
N PRO A 39 -2.00 1.94 18.64
CA PRO A 39 -2.19 0.49 18.55
C PRO A 39 -3.23 -0.04 19.55
N SER A 40 -3.71 0.77 20.50
CA SER A 40 -4.70 0.34 21.49
C SER A 40 -6.16 0.35 21.00
N ASP A 41 -6.43 0.95 19.82
CA ASP A 41 -7.77 1.13 19.24
C ASP A 41 -7.98 0.35 17.90
N ASN A 42 -7.07 -0.57 17.55
CA ASN A 42 -7.19 -1.36 16.31
C ASN A 42 -8.10 -2.59 16.53
N PRO A 43 -9.06 -2.88 15.63
CA PRO A 43 -9.81 -4.14 15.66
C PRO A 43 -8.83 -5.32 15.58
N LYS A 44 -8.78 -6.14 16.63
CA LYS A 44 -7.93 -7.34 16.67
C LYS A 44 -8.61 -8.44 15.84
N PRO A 45 -7.93 -9.02 14.81
CA PRO A 45 -8.48 -10.17 14.12
C PRO A 45 -8.62 -11.36 15.06
N ASN A 46 -9.65 -12.16 14.84
CA ASN A 46 -9.97 -13.34 15.63
C ASN A 46 -9.48 -14.59 14.90
N VAL A 47 -8.62 -15.40 15.53
CA VAL A 47 -8.04 -16.60 14.91
C VAL A 47 -8.26 -17.82 15.79
N MET A 48 -9.00 -18.78 15.26
CA MET A 48 -9.19 -20.10 15.86
C MET A 48 -8.20 -21.10 15.26
N PHE A 49 -7.22 -21.54 16.04
CA PHE A 49 -6.32 -22.61 15.63
C PHE A 49 -6.96 -23.97 15.89
N ILE A 50 -7.15 -24.76 14.84
CA ILE A 50 -7.62 -26.14 14.92
C ILE A 50 -6.42 -27.03 14.64
N LEU A 51 -5.82 -27.58 15.69
CA LEU A 51 -4.56 -28.30 15.62
C LEU A 51 -4.78 -29.81 15.76
N ASP A 52 -4.23 -30.56 14.81
CA ASP A 52 -4.30 -32.01 14.81
C ASP A 52 -3.58 -32.61 16.03
N THR A 53 -4.33 -33.41 16.78
CA THR A 53 -3.84 -34.17 17.93
C THR A 53 -3.92 -35.67 17.72
N SER A 54 -4.26 -36.15 16.52
CA SER A 54 -4.50 -37.56 16.21
C SER A 54 -3.28 -38.47 16.48
N GLY A 55 -3.50 -39.79 16.47
CA GLY A 55 -2.44 -40.77 16.70
C GLY A 55 -1.29 -40.69 15.69
N SER A 56 -1.53 -40.27 14.44
CA SER A 56 -0.47 -40.07 13.44
C SER A 56 0.52 -38.99 13.83
N MET A 57 0.12 -38.04 14.66
CA MET A 57 0.99 -36.97 15.16
C MET A 57 2.12 -37.48 16.08
N THR A 58 2.05 -38.73 16.54
CA THR A 58 3.15 -39.41 17.25
C THR A 58 4.26 -39.92 16.33
N THR A 59 4.05 -39.86 15.01
CA THR A 59 5.04 -40.28 14.01
C THR A 59 6.29 -39.44 14.13
N MET A 60 7.44 -40.11 14.17
CA MET A 60 8.74 -39.46 14.30
C MET A 60 9.22 -39.00 12.92
N GLU A 61 9.45 -37.70 12.78
CA GLU A 61 10.06 -37.11 11.61
C GLU A 61 11.54 -36.80 11.86
N SER A 62 12.34 -36.98 10.82
CA SER A 62 13.73 -36.53 10.82
C SER A 62 13.76 -35.07 10.39
N THR A 63 13.78 -34.16 11.34
CA THR A 63 13.85 -32.71 11.09
C THR A 63 15.17 -32.15 11.61
N ILE A 64 15.50 -30.94 11.16
CA ILE A 64 16.49 -30.12 11.83
C ILE A 64 15.99 -29.81 13.24
N GLU A 65 16.87 -29.92 14.23
CA GLU A 65 16.63 -29.50 15.62
C GLU A 65 15.98 -28.13 15.62
N PRO A 66 14.81 -27.91 16.24
CA PRO A 66 14.26 -26.57 16.31
C PRO A 66 15.21 -25.64 17.06
N TYR A 67 15.45 -24.45 16.51
CA TYR A 67 16.23 -23.45 17.22
C TYR A 67 15.51 -23.04 18.51
N ASP A 68 16.16 -23.33 19.63
CA ASP A 68 15.78 -22.90 20.97
C ASP A 68 17.05 -22.46 21.72
N SER A 69 17.16 -21.17 22.00
CA SER A 69 18.31 -20.60 22.72
C SER A 69 18.27 -20.83 24.22
N ILE A 70 17.12 -21.20 24.79
CA ILE A 70 16.94 -21.49 26.21
C ILE A 70 17.43 -22.91 26.52
N LEU A 71 17.03 -23.88 25.69
CA LEU A 71 17.46 -25.28 25.83
C LEU A 71 18.92 -25.48 25.40
N ASN A 72 19.34 -24.81 24.32
CA ASN A 72 20.70 -24.89 23.79
C ASN A 72 21.31 -23.49 23.68
N PRO A 73 21.95 -22.99 24.75
CA PRO A 73 22.51 -21.63 24.77
C PRO A 73 23.76 -21.46 23.89
N ALA A 74 24.32 -22.56 23.34
CA ALA A 74 25.50 -22.51 22.47
C ALA A 74 25.56 -23.69 21.47
N TYR A 75 25.02 -23.51 20.28
CA TYR A 75 25.23 -24.40 19.13
C TYR A 75 26.67 -24.33 18.63
N ALA A 76 27.18 -25.44 18.11
CA ALA A 76 28.54 -25.50 17.58
C ALA A 76 28.65 -24.69 16.28
N GLY A 77 29.57 -23.72 16.23
CA GLY A 77 29.83 -22.94 15.02
C GLY A 77 30.86 -21.82 15.24
N ALA A 78 31.06 -21.01 14.21
CA ALA A 78 32.05 -19.93 14.20
C ALA A 78 31.48 -18.57 14.65
N CYS A 79 30.16 -18.45 14.79
CA CYS A 79 29.49 -17.26 15.25
C CYS A 79 29.61 -17.14 16.77
N ASP A 80 29.81 -15.92 17.25
CA ASP A 80 29.91 -15.64 18.68
C ASP A 80 28.50 -15.49 19.26
N VAL A 81 28.16 -16.31 20.26
CA VAL A 81 26.81 -16.39 20.84
C VAL A 81 26.41 -15.13 21.62
N ASP A 82 27.38 -14.29 22.01
CA ASP A 82 27.13 -13.02 22.69
C ASP A 82 26.92 -11.86 21.69
N ARG A 83 26.98 -12.13 20.38
CA ARG A 83 26.79 -11.15 19.31
C ARG A 83 25.44 -11.30 18.63
N ILE A 84 24.89 -10.16 18.22
CA ILE A 84 23.79 -10.08 17.26
C ILE A 84 24.36 -9.50 15.98
N TYR A 85 24.25 -10.25 14.89
CA TYR A 85 24.69 -9.85 13.57
C TYR A 85 23.56 -9.11 12.87
N TRP A 86 23.87 -8.19 11.96
CA TRP A 86 22.82 -7.43 11.28
C TRP A 86 23.12 -7.26 9.80
N THR A 87 22.06 -7.05 9.03
CA THR A 87 22.09 -6.84 7.58
C THR A 87 21.02 -5.82 7.18
N GLU A 88 21.27 -5.09 6.09
CA GLU A 88 20.32 -4.11 5.52
C GLU A 88 19.29 -4.75 4.57
N VAL A 89 19.48 -6.04 4.25
CA VAL A 89 18.63 -6.88 3.40
C VAL A 89 18.50 -8.24 4.09
N ASP A 90 17.37 -8.93 3.97
CA ASP A 90 17.13 -10.23 4.63
C ASP A 90 17.97 -11.36 3.99
N VAL A 91 19.28 -11.30 4.23
CA VAL A 91 20.28 -12.24 3.78
C VAL A 91 21.08 -12.68 5.01
N LEU A 92 21.32 -13.98 5.14
CA LEU A 92 22.04 -14.52 6.28
C LEU A 92 23.48 -13.98 6.34
N PRO A 93 23.89 -13.36 7.46
CA PRO A 93 25.24 -12.86 7.62
C PRO A 93 26.24 -14.00 7.85
N GLU A 94 27.41 -13.91 7.19
CA GLU A 94 28.52 -14.83 7.41
C GLU A 94 29.34 -14.46 8.65
N CYS A 95 29.66 -15.44 9.50
CA CYS A 95 30.46 -15.25 10.71
C CYS A 95 31.97 -15.34 10.44
N VAL A 96 32.46 -14.48 9.56
CA VAL A 96 33.87 -14.38 9.18
C VAL A 96 34.53 -13.15 9.80
N ALA A 97 35.85 -13.18 10.00
CA ALA A 97 36.58 -12.07 10.63
C ALA A 97 36.49 -10.74 9.86
N THR A 98 36.14 -10.77 8.57
CA THR A 98 35.91 -9.59 7.74
C THR A 98 34.51 -9.00 7.89
N ASN A 99 33.56 -9.75 8.47
CA ASN A 99 32.23 -9.23 8.75
C ASN A 99 32.25 -8.43 10.05
N LEU A 100 32.08 -7.12 9.91
CA LEU A 100 32.07 -6.15 11.01
C LEU A 100 30.64 -5.66 11.33
N ASN A 101 29.60 -6.30 10.76
CA ASN A 101 28.20 -5.96 10.98
C ASN A 101 27.62 -6.79 12.13
N TRP A 102 28.00 -6.41 13.35
CA TRP A 102 27.50 -7.04 14.57
C TRP A 102 27.55 -6.07 15.75
N VAL A 103 26.71 -6.33 16.75
CA VAL A 103 26.67 -5.62 18.04
C VAL A 103 26.65 -6.62 19.19
N TRP A 104 27.11 -6.21 20.38
CA TRP A 104 26.98 -7.06 21.57
C TRP A 104 25.53 -7.11 22.04
N LYS A 105 25.03 -8.31 22.39
CA LYS A 105 23.69 -8.51 22.97
C LYS A 105 23.42 -7.58 24.17
N ALA A 106 24.43 -7.37 25.01
CA ALA A 106 24.33 -6.51 26.20
C ALA A 106 24.07 -5.02 25.90
N ASN A 107 24.28 -4.56 24.66
CA ASN A 107 24.01 -3.18 24.24
C ASN A 107 22.80 -3.11 23.30
N PHE A 108 22.06 -4.20 23.14
CA PHE A 108 20.86 -4.27 22.32
C PHE A 108 19.66 -4.11 23.24
N HIS A 109 19.14 -2.89 23.28
CA HIS A 109 18.01 -2.49 24.10
C HIS A 109 16.79 -2.50 23.19
N CYS A 110 16.13 -3.64 23.06
CA CYS A 110 14.82 -3.74 22.42
C CYS A 110 14.26 -5.06 22.90
N GLU A 111 13.42 -5.00 23.93
CA GLU A 111 12.80 -6.15 24.57
C GLU A 111 11.92 -6.92 23.58
N PHE A 112 11.21 -6.21 22.69
CA PHE A 112 10.40 -6.87 21.67
C PHE A 112 11.25 -7.71 20.71
N ALA A 113 12.37 -7.14 20.24
CA ALA A 113 13.33 -7.85 19.41
C ALA A 113 14.00 -9.00 20.17
N ALA A 114 14.35 -8.79 21.44
CA ALA A 114 15.00 -9.81 22.26
C ALA A 114 14.13 -11.07 22.34
N LYS A 115 12.82 -10.91 22.58
CA LYS A 115 11.84 -12.01 22.56
C LYS A 115 11.81 -12.75 21.22
N GLN A 116 11.81 -12.01 20.11
CA GLN A 116 11.81 -12.61 18.77
C GLN A 116 13.16 -13.26 18.38
N ILE A 117 14.28 -12.70 18.80
CA ILE A 117 15.62 -13.23 18.55
C ILE A 117 15.87 -14.50 19.39
N GLU A 118 15.36 -14.56 20.61
CA GLU A 118 15.38 -15.78 21.44
C GLU A 118 14.53 -16.90 20.83
N GLY A 119 13.32 -16.59 20.35
CA GLY A 119 12.42 -17.59 19.77
C GLY A 119 12.74 -17.97 18.31
N ILE A 120 12.81 -16.98 17.42
CA ILE A 120 12.93 -17.15 15.96
C ILE A 120 14.38 -17.11 15.48
N GLY A 121 15.26 -16.43 16.22
CA GLY A 121 16.67 -16.29 15.87
C GLY A 121 16.97 -15.10 14.97
N SER A 122 15.93 -14.37 14.56
CA SER A 122 16.07 -13.14 13.78
C SER A 122 14.94 -12.16 14.06
N PHE A 123 15.20 -10.87 13.88
CA PHE A 123 14.21 -9.81 13.97
C PHE A 123 14.45 -8.71 12.95
N THR A 124 13.40 -8.24 12.28
CA THR A 124 13.47 -7.14 11.33
C THR A 124 12.64 -5.97 11.80
N ASN A 125 13.28 -4.82 12.03
CA ASN A 125 12.58 -3.57 12.33
C ASN A 125 13.46 -2.35 12.00
N THR A 126 12.89 -1.17 12.18
CA THR A 126 13.63 0.09 12.21
C THR A 126 14.41 0.17 13.50
N MET A 127 15.70 0.41 13.37
CA MET A 127 16.68 0.30 14.45
C MET A 127 17.67 1.45 14.37
N VAL A 128 18.09 1.94 15.53
CA VAL A 128 19.03 3.06 15.66
C VAL A 128 20.13 2.71 16.66
N GLN A 129 21.30 3.32 16.48
CA GLN A 129 22.47 3.15 17.33
C GLN A 129 22.94 4.50 17.87
N PHE A 130 23.16 4.60 19.18
CA PHE A 130 23.64 5.83 19.83
C PHE A 130 25.14 5.98 19.69
N ARG A 131 25.60 6.75 18.71
CA ARG A 131 27.03 6.89 18.39
C ARG A 131 27.38 8.20 17.71
N ASP A 132 28.67 8.41 17.48
CA ASP A 132 29.22 9.50 16.67
C ASP A 132 29.43 9.10 15.19
N GLY A 133 29.58 10.10 14.31
CA GLY A 133 29.99 9.93 12.90
C GLY A 133 28.88 9.87 11.84
N GLY A 134 29.27 9.95 10.56
CA GLY A 134 28.40 9.95 9.34
C GLY A 134 28.38 8.60 8.59
N LYS A 135 27.52 8.46 7.55
CA LYS A 135 27.06 7.18 6.92
C LYS A 135 28.16 6.13 6.69
N ASP A 136 29.36 6.59 6.38
CA ASP A 136 30.48 5.73 5.97
C ASP A 136 31.45 5.35 7.11
N GLY A 137 31.02 5.47 8.38
CA GLY A 137 31.82 5.03 9.53
C GLY A 137 33.13 5.80 9.74
N GLY A 138 33.29 6.98 9.11
CA GLY A 138 34.51 7.79 9.17
C GLY A 138 34.23 9.26 9.46
N GLY A 139 34.42 9.70 10.71
CA GLY A 139 34.60 11.12 11.05
C GLY A 139 33.96 11.61 12.36
N ASN A 140 34.55 12.66 12.94
CA ASN A 140 34.18 13.33 14.20
C ASN A 140 32.80 14.04 14.12
N GLY A 141 31.69 13.30 14.28
CA GLY A 141 30.33 13.85 14.45
C GLY A 141 29.89 13.91 15.92
N PRO A 142 28.77 14.58 16.26
CA PRO A 142 28.22 14.53 17.61
C PRO A 142 27.58 13.16 17.91
N PHE A 143 27.60 12.74 19.18
CA PHE A 143 26.88 11.54 19.65
C PHE A 143 25.37 11.76 19.57
N ARG A 144 24.64 10.84 18.96
CA ARG A 144 23.18 10.85 18.90
C ARG A 144 22.67 9.48 18.45
N TRP A 145 21.37 9.22 18.58
CA TRP A 145 20.75 8.09 17.89
C TRP A 145 20.76 8.32 16.38
N GLN A 146 21.27 7.34 15.63
CA GLN A 146 21.38 7.38 14.18
C GLN A 146 21.49 5.98 13.58
N TYR A 147 21.66 5.87 12.25
CA TYR A 147 21.78 4.59 11.53
C TYR A 147 22.84 3.67 12.15
N ILE A 148 22.62 2.36 12.06
CA ILE A 148 23.61 1.37 12.47
C ILE A 148 24.76 1.40 11.47
N ALA A 149 26.00 1.36 11.95
CA ALA A 149 27.18 1.34 11.07
C ALA A 149 28.10 0.17 11.37
N THR A 150 28.75 -0.31 10.33
CA THR A 150 29.78 -1.33 10.38
C THR A 150 30.92 -0.91 11.31
N GLY A 151 31.36 -1.82 12.19
CA GLY A 151 32.47 -1.59 13.11
C GLY A 151 32.13 -0.91 14.45
N TYR A 152 30.86 -0.59 14.70
CA TYR A 152 30.38 -0.05 15.97
C TYR A 152 29.67 -1.14 16.79
N HIS A 153 30.35 -1.64 17.82
CA HIS A 153 29.96 -2.88 18.50
C HIS A 153 29.41 -2.68 19.92
N THR A 154 29.81 -1.59 20.58
CA THR A 154 29.57 -1.35 22.02
C THR A 154 28.55 -0.26 22.29
N GLN A 155 28.04 0.35 21.23
CA GLN A 155 27.09 1.46 21.32
C GLN A 155 25.67 0.90 21.47
N PRO A 156 24.83 1.52 22.33
CA PRO A 156 23.45 1.14 22.49
C PRO A 156 22.71 1.10 21.16
N VAL A 157 21.90 0.07 20.96
CA VAL A 157 20.95 -0.08 19.87
C VAL A 157 19.55 -0.09 20.45
N GLU A 158 18.64 0.62 19.82
CA GLU A 158 17.22 0.72 20.20
C GLU A 158 16.34 0.43 18.98
N CYS A 159 15.12 -0.08 19.20
CA CYS A 159 14.19 -0.38 18.12
C CYS A 159 12.88 0.41 18.24
N GLN A 160 12.20 0.57 17.11
CA GLN A 160 10.91 1.26 17.12
C GLN A 160 9.81 0.42 17.79
N ALA A 161 9.96 -0.90 17.81
CA ALA A 161 8.88 -1.83 18.12
C ALA A 161 8.38 -1.77 19.57
N ASP A 162 9.23 -1.37 20.50
CA ASP A 162 8.93 -1.20 21.94
C ASP A 162 9.23 0.22 22.43
N SER A 163 9.26 1.19 21.51
CA SER A 163 9.47 2.58 21.89
C SER A 163 8.32 3.06 22.78
N GLY A 164 8.65 3.61 23.95
CA GLY A 164 7.68 3.99 24.97
C GLY A 164 7.27 2.87 25.92
N ASP A 165 7.68 1.63 25.65
CA ASP A 165 7.47 0.48 26.53
C ASP A 165 8.78 0.08 27.25
N HIS A 166 9.90 0.06 26.52
CA HIS A 166 11.19 -0.35 27.05
C HIS A 166 12.35 0.45 26.42
N GLY A 167 13.16 1.11 27.27
CA GLY A 167 14.40 1.77 26.87
C GLY A 167 15.63 1.03 27.39
N ASP A 168 16.40 1.65 28.28
CA ASP A 168 17.57 0.99 28.89
C ASP A 168 17.27 0.06 30.07
N GLY A 169 16.00 -0.30 30.27
CA GLY A 169 15.51 -1.09 31.40
C GLY A 169 15.13 -0.28 32.63
N ARG A 170 15.23 1.06 32.60
CA ARG A 170 14.62 1.93 33.63
C ARG A 170 13.13 2.12 33.36
N SER A 171 12.31 2.09 34.42
CA SER A 171 10.84 2.19 34.33
C SER A 171 10.28 3.53 33.87
N THR A 172 11.12 4.55 33.65
CA THR A 172 10.69 5.90 33.24
C THR A 172 11.45 6.42 32.03
N PHE A 173 12.57 5.82 31.64
CA PHE A 173 13.38 6.26 30.49
C PHE A 173 13.11 5.31 29.33
N LEU A 174 11.92 5.47 28.76
CA LEU A 174 11.34 4.51 27.81
C LEU A 174 11.55 4.92 26.35
N TRP A 175 12.07 6.12 26.11
CA TRP A 175 12.20 6.69 24.76
C TRP A 175 13.67 6.98 24.43
N ALA A 176 14.06 6.76 23.18
CA ALA A 176 15.33 7.26 22.63
C ALA A 176 15.26 8.78 22.48
N ASP A 177 16.24 9.54 22.97
CA ASP A 177 16.23 11.02 22.94
C ASP A 177 16.59 11.61 21.56
N ASN A 178 15.92 12.68 21.10
CA ASN A 178 16.22 13.34 19.83
C ASN A 178 17.43 14.29 19.81
N GLY A 179 18.08 14.51 20.95
CA GLY A 179 19.17 15.45 21.11
C GLY A 179 20.55 14.96 20.62
N THR A 180 21.57 15.81 20.79
CA THR A 180 22.96 15.51 20.39
C THR A 180 23.94 15.79 21.52
N ASN A 181 25.00 14.98 21.62
CA ASN A 181 25.98 14.93 22.70
C ASN A 181 25.34 14.86 24.09
N LEU A 182 24.30 14.05 24.21
CA LEU A 182 23.54 13.92 25.43
C LEU A 182 24.33 13.14 26.48
N PRO A 183 24.15 13.47 27.77
CA PRO A 183 24.70 12.69 28.88
C PRO A 183 24.01 11.33 29.05
N ASP A 184 22.78 11.20 28.57
CA ASP A 184 21.96 9.99 28.61
C ASP A 184 21.32 9.78 27.23
N PRO A 185 21.42 8.58 26.64
CA PRO A 185 20.76 8.27 25.38
C PRO A 185 19.23 8.20 25.50
N TRP A 186 18.67 7.86 26.67
CA TRP A 186 17.23 7.73 26.85
C TRP A 186 16.62 8.92 27.58
N ILE A 187 15.32 9.16 27.35
CA ILE A 187 14.55 10.28 27.92
C ILE A 187 13.25 9.77 28.55
N ASP A 188 12.71 10.55 29.51
CA ASP A 188 11.46 10.28 30.23
C ASP A 188 10.28 11.16 29.79
N ASP A 189 10.47 11.93 28.70
CA ASP A 189 9.48 12.81 28.09
C ASP A 189 9.24 12.40 26.63
N PRO A 190 8.04 11.87 26.29
CA PRO A 190 7.72 11.44 24.93
C PRO A 190 7.78 12.58 23.90
N SER A 191 7.63 13.84 24.33
CA SER A 191 7.75 14.99 23.41
C SER A 191 9.17 15.24 22.90
N GLN A 192 10.17 14.62 23.55
CA GLN A 192 11.59 14.70 23.17
C GLN A 192 12.12 13.40 22.56
N GLU A 193 11.22 12.46 22.25
CA GLU A 193 11.57 11.23 21.57
C GLU A 193 12.20 11.50 20.19
N LEU A 194 13.19 10.68 19.86
CA LEU A 194 13.75 10.53 18.54
C LEU A 194 12.63 10.26 17.55
N SER A 195 12.45 11.16 16.58
CA SER A 195 11.54 10.86 15.48
C SER A 195 12.12 9.71 14.66
N TRP A 196 11.55 8.51 14.86
CA TRP A 196 11.87 7.30 14.10
C TRP A 196 11.72 7.46 12.58
N GLY A 197 11.01 8.50 12.12
CA GLY A 197 10.88 8.87 10.70
C GLY A 197 11.92 9.87 10.17
N SER A 198 12.75 10.48 11.03
CA SER A 198 13.71 11.54 10.66
C SER A 198 15.16 11.05 10.46
N ALA A 199 15.40 9.75 10.64
CA ALA A 199 16.62 9.10 10.19
C ALA A 199 16.59 8.95 8.63
N PRO A 200 17.63 9.36 7.89
CA PRO A 200 17.57 9.46 6.43
C PRO A 200 17.41 8.09 5.73
N ARG A 201 16.24 7.86 5.12
CA ARG A 201 15.79 6.84 4.12
C ARG A 201 16.20 5.35 4.31
N ASN A 202 15.20 4.46 4.19
CA ASN A 202 15.28 3.00 3.93
C ASN A 202 16.13 2.15 4.90
N LEU A 203 15.68 1.89 6.14
CA LEU A 203 16.48 1.08 7.07
C LEU A 203 15.63 0.14 7.94
N GLY A 204 14.96 -0.82 7.32
CA GLY A 204 14.66 -2.06 8.01
C GLY A 204 15.95 -2.86 8.13
N TYR A 205 16.43 -3.10 9.35
CA TYR A 205 17.57 -3.97 9.59
C TYR A 205 17.07 -5.33 10.03
N THR A 206 17.60 -6.40 9.44
CA THR A 206 17.41 -7.74 9.98
C THR A 206 18.59 -8.09 10.87
N PHE A 207 18.30 -8.31 12.15
CA PHE A 207 19.22 -8.80 13.16
C PHE A 207 19.10 -10.31 13.30
N TYR A 208 20.22 -10.99 13.50
CA TYR A 208 20.31 -12.44 13.68
C TYR A 208 21.11 -12.77 14.92
N ASP A 209 20.63 -13.72 15.72
CA ASP A 209 21.36 -14.22 16.88
C ASP A 209 22.62 -14.98 16.43
N GLY A 210 23.77 -14.75 17.06
CA GLY A 210 24.97 -15.53 16.79
C GLY A 210 24.78 -17.03 17.06
N ASN A 211 23.99 -17.39 18.08
CA ASN A 211 23.63 -18.77 18.37
C ASN A 211 22.70 -19.36 17.29
N TYR A 212 21.75 -18.58 16.77
CA TYR A 212 20.90 -18.97 15.64
C TYR A 212 21.71 -19.23 14.37
N LEU A 213 22.69 -18.36 14.08
CA LEU A 213 23.55 -18.57 12.92
C LEU A 213 24.43 -19.82 13.08
N ASN A 214 24.88 -20.14 14.29
CA ASN A 214 25.58 -21.40 14.55
C ASN A 214 24.68 -22.61 14.30
N TRP A 215 23.44 -22.55 14.81
CA TRP A 215 22.42 -23.57 14.57
C TRP A 215 22.17 -23.77 13.07
N LYS A 216 21.97 -22.67 12.33
CA LYS A 216 21.65 -22.72 10.90
C LYS A 216 22.82 -23.23 10.05
N ASN A 217 24.05 -22.93 10.44
CA ASN A 217 25.26 -23.36 9.73
C ASN A 217 25.72 -24.78 10.12
N SER A 218 25.26 -25.31 11.26
CA SER A 218 25.54 -26.67 11.73
C SER A 218 24.27 -27.36 12.23
N PRO A 219 23.26 -27.56 11.38
CA PRO A 219 21.99 -28.12 11.81
C PRO A 219 22.20 -29.58 12.26
N ASN A 220 21.82 -29.89 13.49
CA ASN A 220 21.71 -31.26 13.94
C ASN A 220 20.37 -31.81 13.47
N ASN A 221 20.37 -33.00 12.88
CA ASN A 221 19.13 -33.71 12.67
C ASN A 221 18.72 -34.38 13.97
N VAL A 222 17.51 -34.07 14.43
CA VAL A 222 16.85 -34.74 15.53
C VAL A 222 15.65 -35.50 15.01
N SER A 223 15.26 -36.52 15.76
CA SER A 223 13.99 -37.18 15.52
C SER A 223 13.00 -36.61 16.52
N LEU A 224 12.00 -35.87 16.03
CA LEU A 224 10.89 -35.33 16.82
C LEU A 224 9.59 -35.86 16.26
N SER A 225 8.59 -36.04 17.13
CA SER A 225 7.24 -36.34 16.67
C SER A 225 6.63 -35.13 15.96
N ARG A 226 5.69 -35.37 15.04
CA ARG A 226 4.96 -34.30 14.35
C ARG A 226 4.22 -33.38 15.34
N SER A 227 3.70 -33.94 16.43
CA SER A 227 3.11 -33.18 17.54
C SER A 227 4.10 -32.22 18.22
N GLU A 228 5.34 -32.66 18.45
CA GLU A 228 6.39 -31.81 19.03
C GLU A 228 6.77 -30.69 18.05
N ILE A 229 6.88 -31.00 16.75
CA ILE A 229 7.16 -30.00 15.72
C ILE A 229 6.05 -28.94 15.67
N MET A 230 4.78 -29.37 15.60
CA MET A 230 3.62 -28.48 15.58
C MET A 230 3.59 -27.58 16.80
N LYS A 231 3.79 -28.12 18.02
CA LYS A 231 3.81 -27.34 19.26
C LYS A 231 4.91 -26.30 19.25
N ILE A 232 6.14 -26.71 18.90
CA ILE A 232 7.30 -25.81 18.90
C ILE A 232 7.08 -24.67 17.91
N VAL A 233 6.64 -24.98 16.70
CA VAL A 233 6.45 -23.98 15.64
C VAL A 233 5.30 -23.04 15.98
N THR A 234 4.15 -23.56 16.41
CA THR A 234 2.98 -22.74 16.75
C THR A 234 3.29 -21.81 17.93
N LYS A 235 3.93 -22.32 18.99
CA LYS A 235 4.38 -21.49 20.13
C LYS A 235 5.35 -20.41 19.69
N LYS A 236 6.34 -20.76 18.86
CA LYS A 236 7.35 -19.83 18.35
C LYS A 236 6.73 -18.70 17.53
N VAL A 237 5.78 -19.01 16.66
CA VAL A 237 5.05 -18.01 15.87
C VAL A 237 4.18 -17.15 16.78
N LEU A 238 3.39 -17.75 17.67
CA LEU A 238 2.53 -17.02 18.59
C LEU A 238 3.30 -16.24 19.66
N SER A 239 4.56 -16.55 19.97
CA SER A 239 5.43 -15.70 20.79
C SER A 239 5.95 -14.47 20.04
N SER A 240 5.83 -14.43 18.72
CA SER A 240 6.41 -13.38 17.87
C SER A 240 5.41 -12.39 17.28
N VAL A 241 4.11 -12.65 17.44
CA VAL A 241 3.03 -11.83 16.84
C VAL A 241 2.23 -11.12 17.93
N ASN A 242 1.73 -9.92 17.65
CA ASN A 242 0.91 -9.13 18.56
C ASN A 242 -0.39 -8.70 17.86
N ASN A 243 -1.32 -8.09 18.61
CA ASN A 243 -2.56 -7.53 18.10
C ASN A 243 -3.45 -8.57 17.42
N LEU A 244 -3.66 -9.71 18.09
CA LEU A 244 -4.45 -10.85 17.62
C LEU A 244 -5.25 -11.44 18.78
N ASN A 245 -6.49 -11.86 18.52
CA ASN A 245 -7.23 -12.72 19.44
C ASN A 245 -7.05 -14.18 19.00
N VAL A 246 -6.72 -15.06 19.93
CA VAL A 246 -6.35 -16.45 19.65
C VAL A 246 -7.23 -17.40 20.45
N GLY A 247 -7.78 -18.40 19.77
CA GLY A 247 -8.48 -19.55 20.37
C GLY A 247 -7.86 -20.85 19.89
N LEU A 248 -8.13 -21.93 20.62
CA LEU A 248 -7.55 -23.25 20.33
C LEU A 248 -8.62 -24.35 20.36
N MET A 249 -8.64 -25.18 19.32
CA MET A 249 -9.39 -26.43 19.23
C MET A 249 -8.44 -27.58 18.89
N ARG A 250 -8.86 -28.80 19.27
CA ARG A 250 -8.13 -30.04 18.97
C ARG A 250 -9.07 -31.14 18.48
N PHE A 251 -8.50 -32.21 17.96
CA PHE A 251 -9.24 -33.43 17.62
C PHE A 251 -9.47 -34.33 18.84
N ASN A 252 -10.62 -35.00 18.87
CA ASN A 252 -10.99 -35.95 19.91
C ASN A 252 -10.55 -37.39 19.58
N ASP A 253 -10.52 -38.28 20.57
CA ASP A 253 -10.22 -39.71 20.41
C ASP A 253 -11.43 -40.54 19.93
N THR A 254 -12.54 -39.88 19.61
CA THR A 254 -13.75 -40.51 19.05
C THR A 254 -14.21 -39.77 17.81
N GLN A 255 -14.98 -38.69 17.97
CA GLN A 255 -15.59 -37.88 16.92
C GLN A 255 -15.52 -36.39 17.32
N GLY A 256 -15.38 -35.52 16.33
CA GLY A 256 -15.25 -34.06 16.48
C GLY A 256 -14.09 -33.58 17.37
N GLY A 257 -14.25 -32.40 17.97
CA GLY A 257 -13.19 -31.77 18.77
C GLY A 257 -13.65 -30.55 19.59
N PRO A 258 -13.36 -30.49 20.91
CA PRO A 258 -13.81 -29.39 21.76
C PRO A 258 -12.94 -28.12 21.62
N VAL A 259 -13.48 -26.99 22.07
CA VAL A 259 -12.74 -25.74 22.29
C VAL A 259 -11.92 -25.88 23.57
N MET A 260 -10.60 -25.83 23.43
CA MET A 260 -9.65 -25.97 24.53
C MET A 260 -9.24 -24.64 25.16
N LEU A 261 -9.29 -23.58 24.38
CA LEU A 261 -9.05 -22.23 24.84
C LEU A 261 -10.04 -21.32 24.14
N ALA A 262 -10.85 -20.63 24.94
CA ALA A 262 -11.73 -19.57 24.46
C ALA A 262 -10.91 -18.50 23.73
N LEU A 263 -11.54 -17.83 22.77
CA LEU A 263 -10.89 -16.76 22.05
C LEU A 263 -10.47 -15.64 23.03
N THR A 264 -9.16 -15.40 23.14
CA THR A 264 -8.61 -14.46 24.11
C THR A 264 -7.57 -13.54 23.49
N ASP A 265 -7.35 -12.38 24.09
CA ASP A 265 -6.34 -11.42 23.65
C ASP A 265 -4.94 -12.00 23.86
N LEU A 266 -4.20 -12.21 22.75
CA LEU A 266 -2.87 -12.79 22.78
C LEU A 266 -1.85 -11.91 23.52
N ASP A 267 -2.03 -10.59 23.49
CA ASP A 267 -1.06 -9.67 24.09
C ASP A 267 -1.11 -9.75 25.62
N ASP A 268 -2.31 -9.91 26.18
CA ASP A 268 -2.55 -9.99 27.62
C ASP A 268 -2.43 -11.42 28.17
N ASN A 269 -2.82 -12.44 27.38
CA ASN A 269 -2.99 -13.83 27.85
C ASN A 269 -2.01 -14.82 27.18
N ARG A 270 -0.88 -14.31 26.67
CA ARG A 270 0.08 -15.11 25.89
C ARG A 270 0.53 -16.39 26.56
N GLN A 271 0.83 -16.33 27.86
CA GLN A 271 1.33 -17.50 28.57
C GLN A 271 0.27 -18.61 28.62
N ASP A 272 -1.01 -18.24 28.80
CA ASP A 272 -2.12 -19.19 28.84
C ASP A 272 -2.30 -19.86 27.46
N VAL A 273 -2.15 -19.10 26.37
CA VAL A 273 -2.14 -19.64 25.00
C VAL A 273 -0.99 -20.64 24.79
N LEU A 274 0.22 -20.28 25.21
CA LEU A 274 1.41 -21.14 25.07
C LEU A 274 1.30 -22.41 25.92
N ASP A 275 0.72 -22.32 27.11
CA ASP A 275 0.48 -23.45 28.01
C ASP A 275 -0.62 -24.37 27.47
N ALA A 276 -1.68 -23.81 26.87
CA ALA A 276 -2.72 -24.57 26.19
C ALA A 276 -2.14 -25.42 25.05
N ILE A 277 -1.27 -24.84 24.21
CA ILE A 277 -0.59 -25.57 23.12
C ILE A 277 0.34 -26.66 23.67
N GLU A 278 1.10 -26.35 24.73
CA GLU A 278 1.99 -27.33 25.35
C GLU A 278 1.21 -28.54 25.88
N SER A 279 0.00 -28.31 26.39
CA SER A 279 -0.89 -29.33 26.95
C SER A 279 -1.57 -30.24 25.93
N LEU A 280 -1.50 -29.92 24.63
CA LEU A 280 -2.16 -30.71 23.58
C LEU A 280 -1.67 -32.18 23.61
N PRO A 281 -2.56 -33.17 23.66
CA PRO A 281 -2.15 -34.56 23.59
C PRO A 281 -1.77 -34.97 22.17
N ALA A 282 -1.18 -36.16 22.05
CA ALA A 282 -0.93 -36.82 20.77
C ALA A 282 -1.56 -38.22 20.84
N GLY A 283 -2.81 -38.32 20.39
CA GLY A 283 -3.68 -39.48 20.44
C GLY A 283 -5.06 -39.18 19.83
N GLY A 284 -5.68 -40.21 19.27
CA GLY A 284 -7.05 -40.12 18.76
C GLY A 284 -7.16 -40.27 17.25
N TRP A 285 -8.31 -39.88 16.72
CA TRP A 285 -8.63 -39.94 15.28
C TRP A 285 -8.49 -38.56 14.63
N THR A 286 -8.74 -38.49 13.33
CA THR A 286 -8.66 -37.26 12.50
C THR A 286 -10.06 -36.81 12.00
N PRO A 287 -10.97 -36.34 12.89
CA PRO A 287 -12.34 -35.94 12.56
C PRO A 287 -12.42 -34.50 11.99
N LEU A 288 -11.84 -34.26 10.82
CA LEU A 288 -11.66 -32.91 10.26
C LEU A 288 -12.98 -32.12 10.12
N SER A 289 -13.99 -32.70 9.46
CA SER A 289 -15.26 -32.03 9.15
C SER A 289 -16.09 -31.84 10.40
N GLU A 290 -16.10 -32.83 11.28
CA GLU A 290 -16.81 -32.75 12.57
C GLU A 290 -16.19 -31.70 13.51
N THR A 291 -14.87 -31.57 13.59
CA THR A 291 -14.24 -30.50 14.39
C THR A 291 -14.48 -29.12 13.78
N LEU A 292 -14.43 -28.98 12.46
CA LEU A 292 -14.76 -27.71 11.80
C LEU A 292 -16.25 -27.36 11.97
N TYR A 293 -17.13 -28.37 12.02
CA TYR A 293 -18.53 -28.17 12.38
C TYR A 293 -18.69 -27.68 13.82
N GLU A 294 -17.94 -28.24 14.78
CA GLU A 294 -17.97 -27.74 16.17
C GLU A 294 -17.49 -26.29 16.25
N SER A 295 -16.47 -25.90 15.45
CA SER A 295 -16.04 -24.50 15.40
C SER A 295 -17.15 -23.59 14.88
N ALA A 296 -17.94 -24.03 13.90
CA ALA A 296 -19.12 -23.30 13.42
C ALA A 296 -20.19 -23.13 14.51
N LEU A 297 -20.31 -24.06 15.46
CA LEU A 297 -21.19 -23.91 16.62
C LEU A 297 -20.64 -22.88 17.61
N TYR A 298 -19.32 -22.90 17.87
CA TYR A 298 -18.65 -21.94 18.74
C TYR A 298 -18.77 -20.50 18.23
N TRP A 299 -18.45 -20.27 16.95
CA TRP A 299 -18.56 -18.97 16.29
C TRP A 299 -19.97 -18.35 16.35
N ARG A 300 -21.00 -19.16 16.62
CA ARG A 300 -22.41 -18.77 16.60
C ARG A 300 -23.10 -18.85 17.96
N GLY A 301 -22.36 -19.17 19.02
CA GLY A 301 -22.93 -19.36 20.36
C GLY A 301 -24.02 -20.44 20.42
N MET A 302 -23.86 -21.52 19.64
CA MET A 302 -24.83 -22.60 19.56
C MET A 302 -24.56 -23.69 20.62
N PRO A 303 -25.55 -24.57 20.91
CA PRO A 303 -25.33 -25.73 21.78
C PRO A 303 -24.18 -26.59 21.25
N ALA A 304 -23.21 -26.92 22.11
CA ALA A 304 -22.08 -27.78 21.75
C ALA A 304 -22.57 -29.19 21.39
N HIS A 305 -21.93 -29.83 20.40
CA HIS A 305 -22.30 -31.17 19.97
C HIS A 305 -21.27 -32.20 20.43
N TYR A 306 -19.99 -31.91 20.19
CA TYR A 306 -18.87 -32.77 20.56
C TYR A 306 -18.21 -32.37 21.90
N GLY A 307 -18.50 -31.18 22.43
CA GLY A 307 -18.04 -30.75 23.76
C GLY A 307 -18.49 -31.65 24.93
N GLU A 308 -19.67 -32.28 24.84
CA GLU A 308 -20.23 -33.12 25.91
C GLU A 308 -19.68 -34.58 25.96
N ILE A 309 -18.68 -34.94 25.13
CA ILE A 309 -18.19 -36.34 25.04
C ILE A 309 -17.18 -36.67 26.16
N ILE A 310 -17.72 -37.41 27.13
CA ILE A 310 -17.38 -37.67 28.55
C ILE A 310 -15.97 -38.21 28.93
N ASN A 311 -14.89 -38.20 28.13
CA ASN A 311 -13.62 -38.81 28.65
C ASN A 311 -12.25 -38.18 28.29
N GLU A 312 -12.15 -37.20 27.40
CA GLU A 312 -10.87 -36.56 27.07
C GLU A 312 -11.01 -35.03 27.08
N THR A 313 -10.59 -34.40 28.19
CA THR A 313 -10.52 -32.94 28.42
C THR A 313 -11.81 -32.13 28.15
N PRO A 314 -12.44 -31.54 29.18
CA PRO A 314 -13.66 -30.74 28.98
C PRO A 314 -13.39 -29.50 28.12
N THR A 315 -14.43 -29.02 27.43
CA THR A 315 -14.47 -27.70 26.82
C THR A 315 -14.04 -26.63 27.84
N ASP A 316 -13.28 -25.64 27.40
CA ASP A 316 -12.89 -24.50 28.22
C ASP A 316 -14.15 -23.85 28.84
N PRO A 317 -14.26 -23.75 30.17
CA PRO A 317 -15.39 -23.07 30.81
C PRO A 317 -15.56 -21.62 30.36
N GLU A 318 -14.49 -20.93 29.93
CA GLU A 318 -14.57 -19.57 29.39
C GLU A 318 -15.14 -19.51 27.97
N ALA A 319 -15.22 -20.65 27.27
CA ALA A 319 -15.83 -20.75 25.96
C ALA A 319 -17.35 -21.00 26.04
N LEU A 320 -17.95 -21.11 27.23
CA LEU A 320 -19.33 -21.57 27.43
C LEU A 320 -20.20 -20.51 28.14
N ASP A 321 -21.31 -20.12 27.52
CA ASP A 321 -22.38 -19.34 28.17
C ASP A 321 -23.17 -20.22 29.16
N SER A 322 -23.27 -21.52 28.86
CA SER A 322 -23.88 -22.50 29.75
C SER A 322 -23.11 -23.81 29.75
N SER A 323 -23.01 -24.46 30.92
CA SER A 323 -22.34 -25.76 31.10
C SER A 323 -23.31 -26.93 31.30
N SER A 324 -24.63 -26.68 31.28
CA SER A 324 -25.63 -27.74 31.35
C SER A 324 -27.01 -27.28 30.83
N PRO A 325 -27.37 -27.58 29.57
CA PRO A 325 -26.52 -28.21 28.53
C PRO A 325 -25.34 -27.30 28.16
N GLU A 326 -24.28 -27.87 27.56
CA GLU A 326 -23.16 -27.05 27.07
C GLU A 326 -23.62 -26.17 25.89
N VAL A 327 -23.50 -24.86 26.05
CA VAL A 327 -23.80 -23.85 25.04
C VAL A 327 -22.61 -22.92 24.96
N TYR A 328 -22.08 -22.76 23.75
CA TYR A 328 -20.94 -21.90 23.52
C TYR A 328 -21.27 -20.43 23.79
N ASP A 329 -20.35 -19.73 24.43
CA ASP A 329 -20.35 -18.27 24.46
C ASP A 329 -19.80 -17.77 23.13
N GLN A 330 -20.59 -16.96 22.43
CA GLN A 330 -20.20 -16.47 21.12
C GLN A 330 -19.04 -15.47 21.30
N PRO A 331 -17.92 -15.60 20.55
CA PRO A 331 -16.81 -14.67 20.67
C PRO A 331 -17.23 -13.22 20.39
N ASP A 332 -16.61 -12.27 21.09
CA ASP A 332 -16.82 -10.85 20.80
C ASP A 332 -16.30 -10.50 19.39
N PHE A 333 -17.11 -9.78 18.63
CA PHE A 333 -16.77 -9.31 17.28
C PHE A 333 -16.66 -7.80 17.23
N ASP A 334 -15.57 -7.32 16.66
CA ASP A 334 -15.53 -5.95 16.13
C ASP A 334 -16.05 -6.01 14.69
N VAL A 335 -16.99 -5.13 14.34
CA VAL A 335 -17.55 -4.98 12.99
C VAL A 335 -16.48 -4.69 11.92
N CYS A 336 -15.28 -4.29 12.32
CA CYS A 336 -14.13 -4.05 11.46
C CYS A 336 -13.05 -5.14 11.54
N ALA A 337 -13.18 -6.15 12.42
CA ALA A 337 -12.28 -7.28 12.54
C ALA A 337 -12.72 -8.45 11.66
N LYS A 338 -11.74 -9.24 11.19
CA LYS A 338 -11.98 -10.46 10.42
C LYS A 338 -11.80 -11.70 11.30
N ASN A 339 -12.55 -12.75 11.01
CA ASN A 339 -12.50 -14.02 11.72
C ASN A 339 -11.85 -15.11 10.84
N TYR A 340 -10.98 -15.92 11.42
CA TYR A 340 -10.24 -16.94 10.69
C TYR A 340 -10.20 -18.27 11.44
N ASN A 341 -10.29 -19.37 10.69
CA ASN A 341 -9.91 -20.70 11.14
C ASN A 341 -8.54 -21.05 10.52
N VAL A 342 -7.62 -21.59 11.31
CA VAL A 342 -6.35 -22.16 10.82
C VAL A 342 -6.33 -23.65 11.17
N LEU A 343 -6.62 -24.49 10.19
CA LEU A 343 -6.68 -25.94 10.33
C LEU A 343 -5.36 -26.57 9.91
N LEU A 344 -4.68 -27.25 10.83
CA LEU A 344 -3.44 -27.99 10.57
C LEU A 344 -3.69 -29.48 10.78
N THR A 345 -3.35 -30.33 9.80
CA THR A 345 -3.45 -31.79 9.91
C THR A 345 -2.36 -32.55 9.18
N ASP A 346 -2.01 -33.73 9.68
CA ASP A 346 -1.02 -34.65 9.08
C ASP A 346 -1.65 -35.90 8.44
N GLY A 347 -2.98 -35.98 8.42
CA GLY A 347 -3.74 -37.17 8.07
C GLY A 347 -4.99 -36.91 7.23
N ALA A 348 -5.47 -37.96 6.57
CA ALA A 348 -6.78 -37.94 5.93
C ALA A 348 -7.89 -38.12 6.98
N PRO A 349 -9.13 -37.67 6.70
CA PRO A 349 -10.26 -37.84 7.61
C PRO A 349 -10.46 -39.30 8.07
N THR A 350 -10.62 -39.50 9.37
CA THR A 350 -10.98 -40.80 9.99
C THR A 350 -11.87 -40.57 11.20
N GLU A 351 -12.87 -41.43 11.40
CA GLU A 351 -13.98 -41.22 12.33
C GLU A 351 -14.64 -39.85 12.12
N ASP A 352 -14.92 -39.51 10.84
CA ASP A 352 -15.45 -38.22 10.37
C ASP A 352 -16.76 -38.40 9.58
N GLY A 353 -17.69 -39.18 10.14
CA GLY A 353 -18.86 -39.72 9.44
C GLY A 353 -20.18 -38.99 9.71
N ASP A 354 -20.26 -38.16 10.76
CA ASP A 354 -21.51 -37.56 11.21
C ASP A 354 -21.80 -36.20 10.55
N ALA A 355 -20.76 -35.52 10.06
CA ALA A 355 -20.88 -34.20 9.43
C ALA A 355 -21.97 -34.14 8.32
N PRO A 356 -22.12 -35.12 7.39
CA PRO A 356 -23.20 -35.11 6.40
C PRO A 356 -24.62 -35.09 6.98
N GLY A 357 -24.82 -35.59 8.21
CA GLY A 357 -26.09 -35.56 8.92
C GLY A 357 -26.30 -34.30 9.77
N LEU A 358 -25.24 -33.61 10.15
CA LEU A 358 -25.25 -32.46 11.06
C LEU A 358 -25.15 -31.12 10.34
N VAL A 359 -24.24 -30.98 9.37
CA VAL A 359 -23.99 -29.74 8.64
C VAL A 359 -25.26 -29.14 8.01
N PRO A 360 -26.17 -29.93 7.39
CA PRO A 360 -27.41 -29.38 6.85
C PRO A 360 -28.39 -28.84 7.90
N THR A 361 -28.14 -29.11 9.20
CA THR A 361 -28.94 -28.59 10.31
C THR A 361 -28.50 -27.18 10.75
N LEU A 362 -27.36 -26.69 10.24
CA LEU A 362 -26.91 -25.33 10.46
C LEU A 362 -27.97 -24.33 9.94
N PRO A 363 -28.28 -23.27 10.70
CA PRO A 363 -29.23 -22.25 10.30
C PRO A 363 -28.97 -21.72 8.88
N ASN A 364 -30.01 -21.64 8.04
CA ASN A 364 -29.94 -21.14 6.66
C ASN A 364 -29.00 -21.88 5.69
N PHE A 365 -28.39 -23.00 6.06
CA PHE A 365 -27.44 -23.74 5.20
C PHE A 365 -27.95 -23.92 3.76
N SER A 366 -29.20 -24.38 3.60
CA SER A 366 -29.75 -24.64 2.26
C SER A 366 -29.91 -23.40 1.38
N THR A 367 -30.09 -22.24 2.01
CA THR A 367 -30.25 -20.96 1.30
C THR A 367 -28.87 -20.40 0.95
N ALA A 368 -27.95 -20.41 1.91
CA ALA A 368 -26.58 -19.92 1.76
C ALA A 368 -25.82 -20.69 0.67
N MET A 369 -25.89 -22.03 0.72
CA MET A 369 -25.12 -22.92 -0.15
C MET A 369 -25.83 -23.22 -1.48
N GLY A 370 -27.12 -22.88 -1.61
CA GLY A 370 -27.94 -23.28 -2.77
C GLY A 370 -28.16 -24.80 -2.90
N ARG A 371 -27.79 -25.60 -1.87
CA ARG A 371 -27.95 -27.06 -1.80
C ARG A 371 -28.40 -27.50 -0.41
N SER A 372 -29.19 -28.57 -0.31
CA SER A 372 -29.78 -29.02 0.97
C SER A 372 -28.93 -30.04 1.75
N THR A 373 -27.79 -30.45 1.20
CA THR A 373 -26.84 -31.41 1.78
C THR A 373 -25.43 -30.99 1.39
N CYS A 374 -24.42 -31.55 2.02
CA CYS A 374 -23.05 -31.45 1.52
C CYS A 374 -22.94 -31.94 0.07
N THR A 375 -21.89 -31.50 -0.63
CA THR A 375 -21.56 -31.85 -2.02
C THR A 375 -21.38 -33.35 -2.17
N PHE A 376 -20.63 -33.92 -1.24
CA PHE A 376 -20.39 -35.35 -1.13
C PHE A 376 -20.74 -35.81 0.29
N ASN A 377 -20.84 -37.11 0.49
CA ASN A 377 -21.39 -37.69 1.72
C ASN A 377 -20.60 -38.90 2.22
N ALA A 378 -19.37 -39.09 1.75
CA ALA A 378 -18.44 -40.00 2.39
C ALA A 378 -17.83 -39.35 3.64
N GLU A 379 -17.01 -40.13 4.34
CA GLU A 379 -16.29 -39.69 5.53
C GLU A 379 -15.33 -38.54 5.18
N GLY A 380 -15.48 -37.41 5.88
CA GLY A 380 -14.67 -36.21 5.68
C GLY A 380 -14.99 -35.32 4.48
N ASP A 381 -16.02 -35.66 3.71
CA ASP A 381 -16.40 -34.98 2.49
C ASP A 381 -17.16 -33.65 2.71
N CYS A 382 -17.55 -33.33 3.95
CA CYS A 382 -18.25 -32.08 4.28
C CYS A 382 -17.30 -30.97 4.74
N LEU A 383 -16.00 -31.20 4.78
CA LEU A 383 -15.04 -30.23 5.31
C LEU A 383 -15.07 -28.91 4.54
N ASP A 384 -15.05 -28.99 3.21
CA ASP A 384 -15.11 -27.84 2.31
C ASP A 384 -16.48 -27.15 2.36
N ASP A 385 -17.56 -27.93 2.49
CA ASP A 385 -18.93 -27.47 2.69
C ASP A 385 -19.11 -26.60 3.94
N VAL A 386 -18.55 -27.03 5.08
CA VAL A 386 -18.62 -26.24 6.34
C VAL A 386 -17.83 -24.96 6.21
N SER A 387 -16.66 -25.03 5.58
CA SER A 387 -15.79 -23.87 5.38
C SER A 387 -16.41 -22.83 4.43
N GLU A 388 -16.97 -23.27 3.31
CA GLU A 388 -17.72 -22.42 2.37
C GLU A 388 -18.96 -21.83 3.05
N TYR A 389 -19.67 -22.59 3.88
CA TYR A 389 -20.81 -22.08 4.64
C TYR A 389 -20.42 -20.90 5.55
N LEU A 390 -19.34 -21.06 6.32
CA LEU A 390 -18.82 -20.03 7.23
C LEU A 390 -18.32 -18.77 6.51
N SER A 391 -17.98 -18.86 5.22
CA SER A 391 -17.52 -17.72 4.43
C SER A 391 -18.64 -16.96 3.72
N VAL A 392 -19.87 -17.48 3.70
CA VAL A 392 -20.99 -16.86 2.98
C VAL A 392 -22.22 -16.57 3.84
N GLU A 393 -22.38 -17.27 4.96
CA GLU A 393 -23.47 -17.02 5.92
C GLU A 393 -22.93 -16.32 7.16
N ASP A 394 -23.58 -15.21 7.52
CA ASP A 394 -23.25 -14.42 8.70
C ASP A 394 -23.44 -15.21 10.00
N ILE A 395 -22.38 -15.23 10.84
CA ILE A 395 -22.39 -15.92 12.13
C ILE A 395 -23.16 -15.15 13.20
N ASP A 396 -23.33 -13.83 13.07
CA ASP A 396 -24.11 -12.98 13.99
C ASP A 396 -25.03 -11.97 13.24
N PRO A 397 -26.17 -12.42 12.70
CA PRO A 397 -27.11 -11.55 11.98
C PRO A 397 -27.77 -10.46 12.85
N GLY A 398 -27.50 -10.44 14.17
CA GLY A 398 -27.94 -9.39 15.09
C GLY A 398 -27.08 -8.12 15.04
N THR A 399 -25.83 -8.24 14.57
CA THR A 399 -24.84 -7.16 14.56
C THR A 399 -24.75 -6.52 13.16
N PRO A 400 -24.57 -5.19 13.04
CA PRO A 400 -24.46 -4.55 11.72
C PRO A 400 -23.19 -4.95 10.95
N GLY A 401 -23.36 -5.47 9.73
CA GLY A 401 -22.29 -5.97 8.86
C GLY A 401 -22.34 -7.50 8.76
N ASP A 402 -21.57 -8.12 7.87
CA ASP A 402 -21.48 -9.58 7.79
C ASP A 402 -20.26 -10.06 8.59
N GLN A 403 -20.46 -10.92 9.59
CA GLN A 403 -19.37 -11.54 10.37
C GLN A 403 -19.05 -12.91 9.77
N LEU A 404 -18.16 -12.91 8.78
CA LEU A 404 -17.79 -14.13 8.04
C LEU A 404 -16.49 -14.73 8.61
N VAL A 405 -16.30 -16.04 8.45
CA VAL A 405 -15.09 -16.76 8.87
C VAL A 405 -14.39 -17.37 7.66
N THR A 406 -13.13 -16.98 7.43
CA THR A 406 -12.28 -17.54 6.37
C THR A 406 -11.43 -18.69 6.91
N THR A 407 -11.29 -19.80 6.18
CA THR A 407 -10.49 -20.95 6.67
C THR A 407 -9.20 -21.11 5.87
N HIS A 408 -8.06 -21.12 6.56
CA HIS A 408 -6.78 -21.56 6.03
C HIS A 408 -6.51 -23.00 6.41
N THR A 409 -5.89 -23.77 5.52
CA THR A 409 -5.56 -25.18 5.77
C THR A 409 -4.07 -25.43 5.56
N ILE A 410 -3.50 -26.27 6.41
CA ILE A 410 -2.09 -26.68 6.36
C ILE A 410 -2.06 -28.20 6.34
N GLY A 411 -1.57 -28.77 5.25
CA GLY A 411 -1.21 -30.19 5.16
C GLY A 411 0.21 -30.37 5.67
N PHE A 412 0.39 -31.05 6.79
CA PHE A 412 1.71 -31.35 7.34
C PHE A 412 2.19 -32.72 6.84
N THR A 413 3.19 -32.75 5.96
CA THR A 413 3.71 -33.96 5.27
C THR A 413 2.68 -34.71 4.42
N ILE A 414 1.52 -34.10 4.15
CA ILE A 414 0.42 -34.69 3.41
C ILE A 414 -0.23 -33.65 2.49
N ASP A 415 -0.43 -34.06 1.24
CA ASP A 415 -1.14 -33.27 0.23
C ASP A 415 -2.50 -33.92 -0.06
N LEU A 416 -3.58 -33.23 0.34
CA LEU A 416 -4.95 -33.70 0.21
C LEU A 416 -5.79 -32.67 -0.56
N PRO A 417 -6.46 -33.07 -1.66
CA PRO A 417 -7.33 -32.17 -2.42
C PRO A 417 -8.41 -31.50 -1.57
N ILE A 418 -9.00 -32.24 -0.61
CA ILE A 418 -10.06 -31.70 0.25
C ILE A 418 -9.58 -30.52 1.10
N LEU A 419 -8.31 -30.50 1.55
CA LEU A 419 -7.75 -29.37 2.30
C LEU A 419 -7.60 -28.13 1.40
N SER A 420 -7.17 -28.34 0.15
CA SER A 420 -7.10 -27.27 -0.85
C SER A 420 -8.48 -26.71 -1.17
N ASP A 421 -9.46 -27.58 -1.44
CA ASP A 421 -10.84 -27.15 -1.75
C ASP A 421 -11.46 -26.41 -0.56
N THR A 422 -11.22 -26.88 0.67
CA THR A 422 -11.68 -26.23 1.91
C THR A 422 -11.18 -24.79 2.04
N ALA A 423 -9.87 -24.58 1.87
CA ALA A 423 -9.32 -23.22 1.97
C ALA A 423 -9.81 -22.33 0.82
N LEU A 424 -9.75 -22.82 -0.42
CA LEU A 424 -10.08 -22.01 -1.58
C LEU A 424 -11.57 -21.64 -1.66
N ASN A 425 -12.47 -22.54 -1.25
CA ASN A 425 -13.91 -22.27 -1.25
C ASN A 425 -14.32 -21.25 -0.19
N SER A 426 -13.56 -21.13 0.91
CA SER A 426 -13.78 -20.09 1.93
C SER A 426 -13.05 -18.78 1.67
N GLY A 427 -12.27 -18.67 0.58
CA GLY A 427 -11.43 -17.51 0.27
C GLY A 427 -10.08 -17.49 1.02
N GLY A 428 -9.76 -18.55 1.75
CA GLY A 428 -8.48 -18.75 2.42
C GLY A 428 -7.40 -19.35 1.51
N GLN A 429 -6.29 -19.77 2.13
CA GLN A 429 -5.12 -20.33 1.45
C GLN A 429 -4.76 -21.70 1.99
N TYR A 430 -4.34 -22.58 1.08
CA TYR A 430 -3.81 -23.90 1.40
C TYR A 430 -2.28 -23.88 1.37
N PHE A 431 -1.67 -24.52 2.35
CA PHE A 431 -0.23 -24.64 2.47
C PHE A 431 0.19 -26.09 2.68
N LEU A 432 1.33 -26.45 2.10
CA LEU A 432 2.00 -27.71 2.33
C LEU A 432 3.30 -27.44 3.12
N ALA A 433 3.48 -28.14 4.23
CA ALA A 433 4.67 -28.03 5.07
C ALA A 433 5.17 -29.42 5.47
N ASP A 434 6.48 -29.65 5.36
CA ASP A 434 7.07 -30.98 5.58
C ASP A 434 8.06 -31.02 6.75
N ASP A 435 8.41 -29.86 7.30
CA ASP A 435 9.41 -29.70 8.36
C ASP A 435 9.18 -28.45 9.21
N VAL A 436 10.03 -28.25 10.22
CA VAL A 436 9.96 -27.10 11.14
C VAL A 436 10.07 -25.77 10.39
N GLU A 437 10.91 -25.67 9.35
CA GLU A 437 11.17 -24.42 8.65
C GLU A 437 9.98 -24.03 7.76
N SER A 438 9.51 -24.95 6.93
CA SER A 438 8.35 -24.78 6.05
C SER A 438 7.07 -24.48 6.84
N LEU A 439 6.86 -25.15 7.98
CA LEU A 439 5.71 -24.87 8.84
C LEU A 439 5.81 -23.49 9.51
N THR A 440 7.00 -23.07 9.94
CA THR A 440 7.21 -21.73 10.52
C THR A 440 6.91 -20.63 9.50
N LYS A 441 7.43 -20.77 8.27
CA LYS A 441 7.16 -19.81 7.18
C LYS A 441 5.67 -19.75 6.84
N THR A 442 5.03 -20.91 6.77
CA THR A 442 3.59 -21.03 6.48
C THR A 442 2.75 -20.27 7.50
N LEU A 443 2.92 -20.55 8.80
CA LEU A 443 2.15 -19.86 9.85
C LEU A 443 2.44 -18.35 9.90
N LEU A 444 3.68 -17.91 9.67
CA LEU A 444 4.01 -16.49 9.56
C LEU A 444 3.32 -15.83 8.35
N SER A 445 3.24 -16.54 7.21
CA SER A 445 2.54 -16.06 6.02
C SER A 445 1.04 -15.90 6.28
N ILE A 446 0.42 -16.88 6.96
CA ILE A 446 -0.99 -16.82 7.33
C ILE A 446 -1.27 -15.60 8.21
N ILE A 447 -0.47 -15.36 9.25
CA ILE A 447 -0.67 -14.23 10.16
C ILE A 447 -0.41 -12.88 9.46
N ALA A 448 0.54 -12.84 8.52
CA ALA A 448 0.76 -11.65 7.70
C ALA A 448 -0.44 -11.34 6.79
N ASP A 449 -1.04 -12.37 6.18
CA ASP A 449 -2.24 -12.24 5.34
C ASP A 449 -3.49 -11.87 6.14
N ILE A 450 -3.62 -12.38 7.37
CA ILE A 450 -4.72 -12.05 8.30
C ILE A 450 -4.80 -10.54 8.60
N ASN A 451 -3.65 -9.86 8.63
CA ASN A 451 -3.53 -8.43 8.92
C ASN A 451 -3.65 -7.53 7.67
N ASP A 452 -3.90 -8.09 6.50
CA ASP A 452 -3.85 -7.39 5.21
C ASP A 452 -5.19 -6.70 4.88
N LYS A 453 -5.17 -5.38 4.60
CA LYS A 453 -6.37 -4.58 4.30
C LYS A 453 -6.44 -4.24 2.80
N SER A 454 -7.41 -4.83 2.09
CA SER A 454 -7.77 -4.44 0.72
C SER A 454 -8.75 -3.26 0.74
N LEU A 455 -8.41 -2.17 0.05
CA LEU A 455 -9.17 -0.92 0.03
C LEU A 455 -9.33 -0.39 -1.41
N SER A 456 -10.38 0.40 -1.67
CA SER A 456 -10.59 1.10 -2.94
C SER A 456 -10.82 2.58 -2.68
N PHE A 457 -9.83 3.42 -3.01
CA PHE A 457 -9.89 4.87 -2.82
C PHE A 457 -9.86 5.68 -4.13
N SER A 458 -9.75 5.02 -5.28
CA SER A 458 -9.67 5.67 -6.59
C SER A 458 -11.06 5.80 -7.24
N ALA A 459 -11.28 6.91 -7.94
CA ALA A 459 -12.54 7.14 -8.65
C ALA A 459 -12.72 6.15 -9.83
N PRO A 460 -13.94 5.63 -10.06
CA PRO A 460 -14.24 4.82 -11.24
C PRO A 460 -13.85 5.50 -12.56
N ALA A 461 -13.45 4.72 -13.56
CA ALA A 461 -13.50 5.15 -14.94
C ALA A 461 -14.75 4.62 -15.64
N VAL A 462 -15.42 5.52 -16.35
CA VAL A 462 -16.54 5.20 -17.23
C VAL A 462 -16.24 5.81 -18.59
N SER A 463 -16.41 5.04 -19.64
CA SER A 463 -16.24 5.54 -21.01
C SER A 463 -17.50 6.27 -21.47
N VAL A 464 -17.31 7.38 -22.18
CA VAL A 464 -18.43 8.09 -22.84
C VAL A 464 -18.88 7.24 -24.02
N ASN A 465 -20.18 7.06 -24.20
CA ASN A 465 -20.70 6.31 -25.34
C ASN A 465 -20.49 7.13 -26.62
N THR A 466 -19.54 6.72 -27.46
CA THR A 466 -19.20 7.42 -28.71
C THR A 466 -20.31 7.30 -29.76
N PHE A 467 -21.15 6.25 -29.70
CA PHE A 467 -22.31 6.04 -30.57
C PHE A 467 -23.54 6.84 -30.11
N ASN A 468 -23.62 7.17 -28.82
CA ASN A 468 -24.62 8.07 -28.24
C ASN A 468 -24.02 8.96 -27.16
N ARG A 469 -23.49 10.13 -27.56
CA ARG A 469 -22.76 11.08 -26.68
C ARG A 469 -23.62 11.74 -25.59
N THR A 470 -24.90 11.42 -25.49
CA THR A 470 -25.78 11.85 -24.38
C THR A 470 -25.80 10.86 -23.21
N GLN A 471 -25.14 9.71 -23.35
CA GLN A 471 -25.08 8.65 -22.35
C GLN A 471 -23.63 8.18 -22.18
N ASN A 472 -23.32 7.64 -21.00
CA ASN A 472 -22.10 6.87 -20.80
C ASN A 472 -22.33 5.41 -21.20
N LEU A 473 -21.26 4.66 -21.44
CA LEU A 473 -21.35 3.21 -21.48
C LEU A 473 -21.71 2.70 -20.08
N ASN A 474 -22.41 1.57 -20.00
CA ASN A 474 -22.77 0.97 -18.72
C ASN A 474 -21.56 0.29 -18.05
N ASP A 475 -20.46 0.08 -18.78
CA ASP A 475 -19.24 -0.53 -18.26
C ASP A 475 -18.51 0.45 -17.34
N VAL A 476 -18.19 -0.01 -16.13
CA VAL A 476 -17.41 0.72 -15.12
C VAL A 476 -16.13 -0.05 -14.84
N TYR A 477 -15.01 0.66 -14.86
CA TYR A 477 -13.70 0.12 -14.54
C TYR A 477 -13.21 0.73 -13.23
N MET A 478 -12.93 -0.13 -12.26
CA MET A 478 -12.58 0.23 -10.88
C MET A 478 -11.18 -0.23 -10.58
N THR A 479 -10.33 0.67 -10.14
CA THR A 479 -9.01 0.34 -9.60
C THR A 479 -9.13 0.04 -8.10
N MET A 480 -8.36 -0.94 -7.63
CA MET A 480 -8.36 -1.41 -6.24
C MET A 480 -6.93 -1.73 -5.81
N PHE A 481 -6.61 -1.59 -4.52
CA PHE A 481 -5.30 -1.95 -3.99
C PHE A 481 -5.35 -2.51 -2.57
N GLY A 482 -4.35 -3.30 -2.18
CA GLY A 482 -4.13 -3.76 -0.82
C GLY A 482 -2.96 -2.99 -0.20
N ALA A 483 -3.21 -2.29 0.90
CA ALA A 483 -2.15 -1.56 1.59
C ALA A 483 -1.30 -2.53 2.41
N LYS A 484 0.03 -2.55 2.18
CA LYS A 484 0.98 -3.43 2.88
C LYS A 484 2.10 -2.63 3.53
N ALA A 485 2.63 -3.10 4.65
CA ALA A 485 3.89 -2.57 5.21
C ALA A 485 5.14 -3.00 4.39
N LYS A 486 5.03 -3.12 3.06
CA LYS A 486 6.07 -3.55 2.12
C LYS A 486 6.23 -2.58 0.96
N ALA A 487 7.33 -2.69 0.22
CA ALA A 487 7.61 -1.82 -0.93
C ALA A 487 6.58 -1.95 -2.06
N HIS A 488 6.16 -3.18 -2.36
CA HIS A 488 5.09 -3.48 -3.31
C HIS A 488 3.75 -3.60 -2.59
N TRP A 489 2.76 -2.90 -3.11
CA TRP A 489 1.37 -3.04 -2.72
C TRP A 489 0.62 -3.69 -3.88
N PRO A 490 -0.12 -4.80 -3.65
CA PRO A 490 -0.89 -5.40 -4.71
C PRO A 490 -2.01 -4.47 -5.17
N GLY A 491 -2.25 -4.43 -6.47
CA GLY A 491 -3.34 -3.70 -7.08
C GLY A 491 -4.07 -4.52 -8.13
N ASN A 492 -5.24 -4.04 -8.54
CA ASN A 492 -6.03 -4.66 -9.59
C ASN A 492 -6.93 -3.64 -10.30
N LEU A 493 -7.36 -3.99 -11.51
CA LEU A 493 -8.40 -3.30 -12.26
C LEU A 493 -9.55 -4.28 -12.48
N LYS A 494 -10.73 -3.98 -11.94
CA LYS A 494 -11.92 -4.81 -12.07
C LYS A 494 -12.98 -4.13 -12.94
N LYS A 495 -13.75 -4.94 -13.66
CA LYS A 495 -14.83 -4.47 -14.53
C LYS A 495 -16.19 -4.85 -13.95
N TYR A 496 -17.09 -3.88 -13.89
CA TYR A 496 -18.49 -4.02 -13.47
C TYR A 496 -19.42 -3.31 -14.45
N LYS A 497 -20.74 -3.41 -14.25
CA LYS A 497 -21.73 -2.67 -15.03
C LYS A 497 -22.70 -1.89 -14.17
N ILE A 498 -23.11 -0.71 -14.61
CA ILE A 498 -24.24 0.00 -14.02
C ILE A 498 -25.54 -0.52 -14.63
N THR A 499 -26.36 -1.15 -13.79
CA THR A 499 -27.70 -1.61 -14.15
C THR A 499 -28.68 -0.98 -13.16
N ASN A 500 -29.69 -0.24 -13.65
CA ASN A 500 -30.69 0.44 -12.80
C ASN A 500 -30.10 1.36 -11.72
N ARG A 501 -28.99 2.06 -12.02
CA ARG A 501 -28.23 2.94 -11.10
C ARG A 501 -27.49 2.21 -9.97
N VAL A 502 -27.35 0.90 -10.04
CA VAL A 502 -26.58 0.09 -9.11
C VAL A 502 -25.39 -0.52 -9.85
N ILE A 503 -24.22 -0.60 -9.20
CA ILE A 503 -23.07 -1.33 -9.72
C ILE A 503 -23.39 -2.82 -9.57
N SER A 504 -23.41 -3.51 -10.70
CA SER A 504 -23.77 -4.92 -10.83
C SER A 504 -22.59 -5.76 -11.29
N ASP A 505 -22.53 -6.97 -10.75
CA ASP A 505 -21.54 -8.00 -11.05
C ASP A 505 -21.82 -8.66 -12.42
N VAL A 506 -21.04 -9.68 -12.76
CA VAL A 506 -21.22 -10.43 -14.02
C VAL A 506 -22.55 -11.19 -14.09
N ASN A 507 -23.13 -11.55 -12.94
CA ASN A 507 -24.40 -12.27 -12.81
C ASN A 507 -25.62 -11.34 -12.78
N GLY A 508 -25.40 -10.02 -12.72
CA GLY A 508 -26.45 -9.01 -12.62
C GLY A 508 -26.94 -8.74 -11.20
N LEU A 509 -26.23 -9.25 -10.18
CA LEU A 509 -26.45 -8.97 -8.77
C LEU A 509 -25.77 -7.66 -8.37
N ALA A 510 -26.21 -7.02 -7.28
CA ALA A 510 -25.52 -5.85 -6.75
C ALA A 510 -24.10 -6.25 -6.30
N ALA A 511 -23.09 -5.48 -6.69
CA ALA A 511 -21.70 -5.78 -6.37
C ALA A 511 -21.19 -5.01 -5.15
N VAL A 512 -21.90 -3.95 -4.73
CA VAL A 512 -21.48 -3.04 -3.66
C VAL A 512 -22.50 -3.09 -2.53
N ASP A 513 -22.01 -3.24 -1.31
CA ASP A 513 -22.80 -3.14 -0.10
C ASP A 513 -23.25 -1.68 0.10
N PRO A 514 -24.57 -1.41 0.18
CA PRO A 514 -25.10 -0.06 0.40
C PRO A 514 -24.79 0.52 1.80
N ALA A 515 -24.47 -0.31 2.79
CA ALA A 515 -24.16 0.15 4.15
C ALA A 515 -22.70 0.61 4.27
N THR A 516 -21.77 -0.21 3.79
CA THR A 516 -20.33 0.05 3.91
C THR A 516 -19.74 0.77 2.69
N GLY A 517 -20.36 0.64 1.52
CA GLY A 517 -19.84 1.17 0.26
C GLY A 517 -18.72 0.32 -0.36
N PHE A 518 -18.33 -0.80 0.26
CA PHE A 518 -17.35 -1.74 -0.27
C PHE A 518 -17.97 -2.78 -1.21
N PHE A 519 -17.14 -3.48 -1.98
CA PHE A 519 -17.59 -4.61 -2.76
C PHE A 519 -17.97 -5.78 -1.84
N LEU A 520 -19.11 -6.42 -2.10
CA LEU A 520 -19.51 -7.65 -1.43
C LEU A 520 -18.49 -8.75 -1.73
N ASP A 521 -18.16 -9.59 -0.76
CA ASP A 521 -17.21 -10.70 -0.97
C ASP A 521 -17.76 -11.74 -1.97
N THR A 522 -19.09 -11.84 -2.07
CA THR A 522 -19.80 -12.66 -3.07
C THR A 522 -19.83 -12.03 -4.48
N ALA A 523 -19.37 -10.78 -4.65
CA ALA A 523 -19.38 -10.12 -5.94
C ALA A 523 -18.36 -10.72 -6.91
N LYS A 524 -18.76 -10.86 -8.18
CA LYS A 524 -17.90 -11.37 -9.25
C LYS A 524 -17.73 -10.39 -10.39
N SER A 525 -16.51 -9.89 -10.59
CA SER A 525 -16.17 -8.97 -11.68
C SER A 525 -16.18 -9.65 -13.06
N TYR A 526 -16.36 -8.87 -14.12
CA TYR A 526 -16.58 -9.38 -15.49
C TYR A 526 -15.38 -10.12 -16.11
N TRP A 527 -14.18 -9.93 -15.57
CA TRP A 527 -12.96 -10.58 -16.05
C TRP A 527 -12.55 -11.79 -15.19
N THR A 528 -13.32 -12.09 -14.15
CA THR A 528 -13.01 -13.17 -13.20
C THR A 528 -13.38 -14.52 -13.77
N VAL A 529 -12.39 -15.43 -13.77
CA VAL A 529 -12.56 -16.85 -14.05
C VAL A 529 -12.56 -17.59 -12.71
N GLY A 530 -13.55 -18.44 -12.44
CA GLY A 530 -13.67 -19.16 -11.17
C GLY A 530 -14.70 -18.55 -10.20
N GLY A 531 -14.38 -18.54 -8.89
CA GLY A 531 -15.24 -18.04 -7.81
C GLY A 531 -15.46 -16.52 -7.83
N ALA A 532 -16.14 -16.02 -6.80
CA ALA A 532 -16.26 -14.58 -6.56
C ALA A 532 -14.87 -13.99 -6.21
N ASP A 533 -14.60 -12.76 -6.68
CA ASP A 533 -13.35 -12.07 -6.41
C ASP A 533 -13.49 -10.89 -5.46
N GLY A 534 -14.72 -10.45 -5.15
CA GLY A 534 -15.05 -9.49 -4.11
C GLY A 534 -14.13 -8.28 -4.04
N ASN A 535 -13.72 -7.90 -2.83
CA ASN A 535 -12.76 -6.83 -2.61
C ASN A 535 -11.29 -7.24 -2.78
N ASP A 536 -10.99 -8.55 -2.82
CA ASP A 536 -9.62 -9.05 -2.83
C ASP A 536 -8.94 -8.70 -4.16
N VAL A 537 -7.87 -7.93 -4.08
CA VAL A 537 -7.10 -7.47 -5.24
C VAL A 537 -6.26 -8.56 -5.87
N ARG A 538 -5.97 -9.64 -5.14
CA ARG A 538 -5.20 -10.80 -5.62
C ARG A 538 -6.05 -11.72 -6.49
N LEU A 539 -7.37 -11.60 -6.43
CA LEU A 539 -8.32 -12.41 -7.17
C LEU A 539 -8.94 -11.62 -8.34
N GLY A 540 -9.24 -12.36 -9.42
CA GLY A 540 -9.98 -11.83 -10.56
C GLY A 540 -9.35 -10.61 -11.25
N GLY A 541 -10.20 -9.83 -11.91
CA GLY A 541 -9.80 -8.58 -12.58
C GLY A 541 -8.74 -8.74 -13.67
N ALA A 542 -8.07 -7.64 -14.00
CA ALA A 542 -7.01 -7.60 -15.02
C ALA A 542 -5.72 -8.29 -14.55
N ALA A 543 -5.45 -8.32 -13.23
CA ALA A 543 -4.24 -8.95 -12.69
C ALA A 543 -4.15 -10.45 -13.06
N LYS A 544 -5.27 -11.16 -12.99
CA LYS A 544 -5.36 -12.58 -13.39
C LYS A 544 -5.54 -12.80 -14.91
N GLN A 545 -5.52 -11.73 -15.70
CA GLN A 545 -5.56 -11.76 -17.17
C GLN A 545 -4.25 -11.28 -17.81
N LEU A 546 -3.18 -11.12 -17.01
CA LEU A 546 -1.87 -10.75 -17.53
C LEU A 546 -1.36 -11.82 -18.53
N PRO A 547 -0.76 -11.41 -19.66
CA PRO A 547 -0.18 -12.36 -20.62
C PRO A 547 1.00 -13.12 -20.02
N ASP A 548 1.27 -14.30 -20.58
CA ASP A 548 2.46 -15.08 -20.26
C ASP A 548 3.74 -14.22 -20.44
N PRO A 549 4.68 -14.25 -19.47
CA PRO A 549 5.91 -13.45 -19.50
C PRO A 549 6.74 -13.60 -20.78
N ALA A 550 6.67 -14.75 -21.46
CA ALA A 550 7.36 -15.00 -22.73
C ALA A 550 6.83 -14.14 -23.88
N VAL A 551 5.55 -13.76 -23.86
CA VAL A 551 4.87 -13.01 -24.94
C VAL A 551 4.36 -11.63 -24.50
N ARG A 552 4.49 -11.28 -23.21
CA ARG A 552 4.08 -9.97 -22.69
C ARG A 552 4.87 -8.81 -23.31
N ASN A 553 4.18 -7.76 -23.73
CA ASN A 553 4.82 -6.59 -24.33
C ASN A 553 5.15 -5.56 -23.25
N LEU A 554 6.42 -5.49 -22.82
CA LEU A 554 6.91 -4.50 -21.85
C LEU A 554 7.88 -3.53 -22.54
N TYR A 555 7.55 -2.24 -22.50
CA TYR A 555 8.29 -1.17 -23.17
C TYR A 555 8.83 -0.13 -22.18
N THR A 556 9.86 0.58 -22.61
CA THR A 556 10.42 1.77 -21.93
C THR A 556 10.87 2.80 -22.96
N ASN A 557 11.22 4.02 -22.54
CA ASN A 557 11.66 5.12 -23.40
C ASN A 557 13.19 5.22 -23.47
N ASN A 558 13.87 4.12 -23.79
CA ASN A 558 15.33 4.09 -23.86
C ASN A 558 15.91 4.82 -25.08
N SER A 559 15.22 4.79 -26.22
CA SER A 559 15.64 5.48 -27.45
C SER A 559 14.48 5.78 -28.40
N GLY A 560 14.52 6.94 -29.06
CA GLY A 560 13.53 7.32 -30.07
C GLY A 560 12.11 7.51 -29.50
N THR A 561 11.15 7.75 -30.40
CA THR A 561 9.74 7.99 -30.03
C THR A 561 8.88 6.73 -30.15
N ASP A 562 9.24 5.76 -31.00
CA ASP A 562 8.49 4.51 -31.13
C ASP A 562 8.83 3.54 -29.99
N LEU A 563 7.88 3.36 -29.07
CA LEU A 563 8.06 2.49 -27.90
C LEU A 563 8.12 1.01 -28.26
N THR A 564 7.62 0.61 -29.45
CA THR A 564 7.67 -0.78 -29.91
C THR A 564 9.02 -1.19 -30.49
N SER A 565 9.90 -0.21 -30.74
CA SER A 565 11.23 -0.44 -31.31
C SER A 565 12.07 -1.36 -30.41
N THR A 566 12.94 -2.17 -31.02
CA THR A 566 13.72 -3.19 -30.30
C THR A 566 14.51 -2.63 -29.11
N ASN A 567 15.10 -1.44 -29.23
CA ASN A 567 15.86 -0.81 -28.15
C ASN A 567 15.03 -0.45 -26.91
N ASN A 568 13.71 -0.31 -27.08
CA ASN A 568 12.75 0.04 -26.03
C ASN A 568 12.09 -1.19 -25.40
N GLN A 569 12.32 -2.39 -25.94
CA GLN A 569 11.74 -3.63 -25.41
C GLN A 569 12.50 -4.08 -24.17
N VAL A 570 11.80 -4.21 -23.04
CA VAL A 570 12.34 -4.78 -21.80
C VAL A 570 12.16 -6.30 -21.87
N THR A 571 13.12 -6.96 -22.53
CA THR A 571 13.15 -8.41 -22.73
C THR A 571 14.55 -8.94 -22.42
N PRO A 572 14.72 -10.22 -22.02
CA PRO A 572 16.04 -10.80 -21.80
C PRO A 572 16.90 -10.72 -23.06
N SER A 573 16.30 -10.93 -24.24
CA SER A 573 16.99 -10.82 -25.53
C SER A 573 17.56 -9.43 -25.85
N ASN A 574 17.00 -8.38 -25.22
CA ASN A 574 17.44 -6.99 -25.38
C ASN A 574 18.14 -6.45 -24.12
N ALA A 575 18.49 -7.30 -23.14
CA ALA A 575 19.15 -6.87 -21.92
C ALA A 575 20.45 -6.09 -22.20
N GLY A 576 21.16 -6.41 -23.28
CA GLY A 576 22.39 -5.71 -23.72
C GLY A 576 22.22 -4.21 -24.03
N ALA A 577 20.99 -3.73 -24.26
CA ALA A 577 20.70 -2.32 -24.51
C ALA A 577 20.65 -1.45 -23.23
N PHE A 578 20.75 -2.07 -22.05
CA PHE A 578 20.61 -1.42 -20.74
C PHE A 578 21.87 -1.58 -19.88
N ALA A 579 22.19 -0.55 -19.10
CA ALA A 579 23.20 -0.60 -18.05
C ALA A 579 22.64 -1.21 -16.77
N LEU A 580 23.51 -1.71 -15.88
CA LEU A 580 23.09 -2.18 -14.54
C LEU A 580 22.42 -1.06 -13.73
N SER A 581 22.98 0.15 -13.81
CA SER A 581 22.46 1.34 -13.12
C SER A 581 21.06 1.74 -13.59
N ASP A 582 20.66 1.42 -14.83
CA ASP A 582 19.29 1.69 -15.30
C ASP A 582 18.26 0.91 -14.45
N PHE A 583 18.65 -0.26 -13.94
CA PHE A 583 17.84 -1.09 -13.06
C PHE A 583 18.18 -0.94 -11.57
N GLY A 584 19.01 0.05 -11.20
CA GLY A 584 19.45 0.22 -9.81
C GLY A 584 20.33 -0.92 -9.29
N LEU A 585 20.97 -1.66 -10.18
CA LEU A 585 21.90 -2.75 -9.86
C LEU A 585 23.34 -2.23 -9.81
N THR A 586 24.13 -2.77 -8.89
CA THR A 586 25.56 -2.47 -8.72
C THR A 586 26.46 -3.60 -9.23
N GLY A 587 25.91 -4.81 -9.39
CA GLY A 587 26.64 -6.04 -9.66
C GLY A 587 27.24 -6.68 -8.41
N ALA A 588 26.76 -6.31 -7.22
CA ALA A 588 27.18 -6.90 -5.95
C ALA A 588 26.69 -8.35 -5.82
N ALA A 589 27.40 -9.15 -5.02
CA ALA A 589 26.96 -10.51 -4.71
C ALA A 589 25.63 -10.46 -3.95
N GLY A 590 24.64 -11.25 -4.40
CA GLY A 590 23.28 -11.29 -3.84
C GLY A 590 22.24 -10.45 -4.60
N GLU A 591 22.65 -9.56 -5.52
CA GLU A 591 21.72 -8.90 -6.44
C GLU A 591 21.26 -9.86 -7.55
N PRO A 592 20.01 -9.75 -8.05
CA PRO A 592 19.60 -10.48 -9.25
C PRO A 592 20.42 -10.03 -10.45
N SER A 593 20.69 -10.95 -11.36
CA SER A 593 21.20 -10.56 -12.67
C SER A 593 20.17 -9.71 -13.41
N LYS A 594 20.66 -8.88 -14.34
CA LYS A 594 19.80 -8.06 -15.20
C LYS A 594 18.75 -8.91 -15.95
N ASP A 595 19.12 -10.09 -16.42
CA ASP A 595 18.21 -10.99 -17.12
C ASP A 595 17.13 -11.54 -16.18
N GLU A 596 17.48 -11.92 -14.95
CA GLU A 596 16.52 -12.35 -13.92
C GLU A 596 15.54 -11.23 -13.56
N LEU A 597 16.05 -10.02 -13.32
CA LEU A 597 15.19 -8.88 -12.98
C LEU A 597 14.23 -8.52 -14.13
N ILE A 598 14.68 -8.62 -15.40
CA ILE A 598 13.83 -8.39 -16.57
C ILE A 598 12.75 -9.49 -16.69
N ARG A 599 13.10 -10.75 -16.45
CA ARG A 599 12.13 -11.87 -16.44
C ARG A 599 11.07 -11.68 -15.36
N TRP A 600 11.49 -11.35 -14.15
CA TRP A 600 10.61 -11.03 -13.02
C TRP A 600 9.70 -9.83 -13.30
N ALA A 601 10.24 -8.75 -13.88
CA ALA A 601 9.46 -7.56 -14.25
C ALA A 601 8.37 -7.88 -15.29
N ARG A 602 8.61 -8.87 -16.16
CA ARG A 602 7.62 -9.35 -17.13
C ARG A 602 6.57 -10.27 -16.51
N GLY A 603 6.73 -10.67 -15.25
CA GLY A 603 5.80 -11.51 -14.50
C GLY A 603 6.19 -12.98 -14.43
N GLU A 604 7.48 -13.31 -14.60
CA GLU A 604 7.94 -14.68 -14.32
C GLU A 604 8.14 -14.87 -12.83
N ASP A 605 7.62 -15.99 -12.30
CA ASP A 605 7.76 -16.30 -10.89
C ASP A 605 9.13 -16.93 -10.60
N LEU A 606 10.11 -16.07 -10.33
CA LEU A 606 11.49 -16.48 -10.02
C LEU A 606 11.74 -16.68 -8.52
N LEU A 607 10.89 -16.11 -7.67
CA LEU A 607 11.03 -16.13 -6.22
C LEU A 607 10.12 -17.17 -5.56
N ASP A 608 9.31 -17.87 -6.37
CA ASP A 608 8.33 -18.86 -5.90
C ASP A 608 7.40 -18.23 -4.85
N GLU A 609 6.84 -17.06 -5.21
CA GLU A 609 6.07 -16.23 -4.28
C GLU A 609 4.80 -16.93 -3.77
N ASP A 610 4.31 -17.95 -4.49
CA ASP A 610 3.16 -18.79 -4.12
C ASP A 610 3.53 -20.21 -3.64
N ASN A 611 4.82 -20.49 -3.44
CA ASN A 611 5.38 -21.81 -3.10
C ASN A 611 4.90 -22.94 -4.02
N ASN A 612 4.58 -22.63 -5.29
CA ASN A 612 4.15 -23.58 -6.29
C ASN A 612 5.15 -23.65 -7.46
N PHE A 613 6.11 -24.56 -7.33
CA PHE A 613 7.09 -24.87 -8.38
C PHE A 613 6.51 -25.29 -9.74
N ALA A 614 5.20 -25.55 -9.87
CA ALA A 614 4.55 -25.90 -11.13
C ALA A 614 4.12 -24.67 -11.97
N THR A 615 3.95 -23.50 -11.36
CA THR A 615 3.49 -22.28 -12.03
C THR A 615 4.61 -21.26 -12.18
N ASN A 616 5.05 -21.04 -13.43
CA ASN A 616 6.11 -20.06 -13.71
C ASN A 616 5.57 -18.63 -13.97
N ILE A 617 4.29 -18.36 -13.70
CA ILE A 617 3.64 -17.09 -14.05
C ILE A 617 3.12 -16.39 -12.80
N ARG A 618 3.58 -15.16 -12.61
CA ARG A 618 3.16 -14.26 -11.55
C ARG A 618 2.05 -13.31 -12.02
N TYR A 619 0.85 -13.52 -11.49
CA TYR A 619 -0.33 -12.67 -11.74
C TYR A 619 -0.45 -11.54 -10.72
N VAL A 620 0.49 -10.61 -10.75
CA VAL A 620 0.56 -9.49 -9.81
C VAL A 620 0.64 -8.17 -10.56
N MET A 621 -0.15 -7.19 -10.12
CA MET A 621 -0.08 -5.80 -10.54
C MET A 621 0.17 -4.90 -9.33
N GLY A 622 0.85 -3.78 -9.54
CA GLY A 622 1.05 -2.76 -8.51
C GLY A 622 -0.21 -1.97 -8.21
N ASP A 623 -0.20 -1.26 -7.09
CA ASP A 623 -1.30 -0.43 -6.62
C ASP A 623 -1.53 0.83 -7.49
N PRO A 624 -2.76 1.04 -7.96
CA PRO A 624 -3.23 2.32 -8.52
C PRO A 624 -3.78 3.22 -7.40
N LEU A 625 -2.92 3.74 -6.51
CA LEU A 625 -3.33 4.50 -5.32
C LEU A 625 -4.11 5.77 -5.66
N HIS A 626 -3.53 6.66 -6.47
CA HIS A 626 -4.18 7.92 -6.86
C HIS A 626 -4.57 7.98 -8.34
N SER A 627 -4.03 7.09 -9.16
CA SER A 627 -4.28 7.12 -10.61
C SER A 627 -5.69 6.67 -10.95
N GLN A 628 -6.48 7.59 -11.51
CA GLN A 628 -7.75 7.24 -12.14
C GLN A 628 -7.50 6.57 -13.50
N PRO A 629 -8.10 5.39 -13.77
CA PRO A 629 -7.99 4.77 -15.09
C PRO A 629 -8.65 5.63 -16.18
N ALA A 630 -8.24 5.45 -17.43
CA ALA A 630 -8.80 6.13 -18.59
C ALA A 630 -9.34 5.11 -19.60
N ALA A 631 -10.65 5.10 -19.83
CA ALA A 631 -11.28 4.23 -20.82
C ALA A 631 -11.52 4.99 -22.13
N VAL A 632 -10.89 4.53 -23.22
CA VAL A 632 -11.00 5.14 -24.57
C VAL A 632 -11.65 4.15 -25.54
N VAL A 633 -12.60 4.64 -26.33
CA VAL A 633 -13.28 3.87 -27.37
C VAL A 633 -12.57 4.10 -28.71
N TYR A 634 -12.08 3.02 -29.35
CA TYR A 634 -11.40 3.05 -30.65
C TYR A 634 -12.35 2.74 -31.82
N GLY A 635 -13.55 2.23 -31.54
CA GLY A 635 -14.56 1.91 -32.55
C GLY A 635 -15.52 0.82 -32.07
N GLY A 636 -15.91 -0.07 -33.00
CA GLY A 636 -16.83 -1.18 -32.72
C GLY A 636 -18.28 -0.82 -32.97
N THR A 637 -19.19 -1.39 -32.16
CA THR A 637 -20.64 -1.10 -32.23
C THR A 637 -21.16 -0.72 -30.85
N GLN A 638 -22.34 -0.12 -30.77
CA GLN A 638 -22.96 0.20 -29.46
C GLN A 638 -23.11 -1.04 -28.55
N ALA A 639 -23.35 -2.22 -29.12
CA ALA A 639 -23.47 -3.47 -28.37
C ALA A 639 -22.12 -4.08 -27.97
N ASN A 640 -21.06 -3.77 -28.72
CA ASN A 640 -19.71 -4.27 -28.47
C ASN A 640 -18.68 -3.19 -28.86
N PRO A 641 -18.49 -2.17 -28.00
CA PRO A 641 -17.53 -1.11 -28.25
C PRO A 641 -16.11 -1.65 -28.08
N ASP A 642 -15.20 -1.24 -28.96
CA ASP A 642 -13.77 -1.55 -28.86
C ASP A 642 -13.13 -0.58 -27.87
N VAL A 643 -13.06 -0.97 -26.60
CA VAL A 643 -12.56 -0.14 -25.51
C VAL A 643 -11.18 -0.61 -25.07
N VAL A 644 -10.27 0.34 -24.87
CA VAL A 644 -8.99 0.12 -24.17
C VAL A 644 -8.99 0.96 -22.91
N VAL A 645 -8.62 0.33 -21.80
CA VAL A 645 -8.53 0.98 -20.49
C VAL A 645 -7.06 1.12 -20.13
N PHE A 646 -6.63 2.35 -19.90
CA PHE A 646 -5.29 2.68 -19.44
C PHE A 646 -5.31 2.81 -17.93
N SER A 647 -4.40 2.13 -17.23
CA SER A 647 -4.30 2.17 -15.76
C SER A 647 -2.83 2.25 -15.37
N ALA A 648 -2.51 3.16 -14.47
CA ALA A 648 -1.14 3.36 -13.99
C ALA A 648 -1.00 2.86 -12.54
N THR A 649 0.21 2.39 -12.20
CA THR A 649 0.51 1.80 -10.90
C THR A 649 1.78 2.39 -10.29
N ASN A 650 1.88 2.32 -8.97
CA ASN A 650 3.05 2.77 -8.21
C ASN A 650 4.27 1.85 -8.33
N ASP A 651 4.11 0.66 -8.91
CA ASP A 651 5.24 -0.14 -9.38
C ASP A 651 5.93 0.50 -10.60
N GLY A 652 5.30 1.52 -11.20
CA GLY A 652 5.83 2.30 -12.31
C GLY A 652 5.28 1.93 -13.68
N TYR A 653 4.27 1.06 -13.73
CA TYR A 653 3.71 0.56 -14.99
C TYR A 653 2.50 1.39 -15.42
N MET A 654 2.44 1.71 -16.70
CA MET A 654 1.23 2.09 -17.42
C MET A 654 0.74 0.89 -18.21
N HIS A 655 -0.41 0.34 -17.86
CA HIS A 655 -1.03 -0.81 -18.49
C HIS A 655 -2.08 -0.38 -19.51
N ALA A 656 -2.03 -0.93 -20.73
CA ALA A 656 -3.11 -0.83 -21.70
C ALA A 656 -3.90 -2.14 -21.71
N ILE A 657 -5.13 -2.12 -21.21
CA ILE A 657 -5.95 -3.30 -20.97
C ILE A 657 -7.12 -3.33 -21.94
N ASN A 658 -7.36 -4.49 -22.55
CA ASN A 658 -8.53 -4.67 -23.42
C ASN A 658 -9.81 -4.67 -22.57
N GLY A 659 -10.71 -3.71 -22.81
CA GLY A 659 -11.96 -3.55 -22.05
C GLY A 659 -12.93 -4.73 -22.16
N THR A 660 -12.77 -5.58 -23.18
CA THR A 660 -13.60 -6.78 -23.38
C THR A 660 -13.04 -7.98 -22.61
N THR A 661 -11.75 -8.27 -22.77
CA THR A 661 -11.14 -9.51 -22.26
C THR A 661 -10.42 -9.34 -20.92
N GLY A 662 -10.08 -8.12 -20.52
CA GLY A 662 -9.22 -7.86 -19.36
C GLY A 662 -7.73 -8.10 -19.63
N ALA A 663 -7.36 -8.61 -20.81
CA ALA A 663 -5.97 -8.91 -21.15
C ALA A 663 -5.17 -7.63 -21.43
N GLU A 664 -3.93 -7.59 -20.91
CA GLU A 664 -2.97 -6.52 -21.20
C GLU A 664 -2.48 -6.60 -22.66
N LEU A 665 -2.60 -5.51 -23.41
CA LEU A 665 -2.08 -5.36 -24.77
C LEU A 665 -0.58 -5.06 -24.74
N TRP A 666 -0.19 -4.15 -23.85
CA TRP A 666 1.18 -3.76 -23.56
C TRP A 666 1.25 -3.02 -22.22
N SER A 667 2.45 -2.95 -21.69
CA SER A 667 2.81 -2.13 -20.53
C SER A 667 4.01 -1.26 -20.82
N PHE A 668 4.06 -0.08 -20.19
CA PHE A 668 5.14 0.89 -20.34
C PHE A 668 5.67 1.32 -18.97
N ILE A 669 7.00 1.30 -18.79
CA ILE A 669 7.68 1.84 -17.62
C ILE A 669 8.64 2.95 -18.09
N PRO A 670 8.49 4.18 -17.58
CA PRO A 670 9.48 5.24 -17.77
C PRO A 670 10.87 4.77 -17.36
N LYS A 671 11.89 5.09 -18.16
CA LYS A 671 13.28 4.68 -17.92
C LYS A 671 13.76 5.07 -16.51
N GLU A 672 13.31 6.22 -16.03
CA GLU A 672 13.61 6.77 -14.72
C GLU A 672 13.07 5.93 -13.55
N LEU A 673 12.06 5.10 -13.79
CA LEU A 673 11.47 4.19 -12.80
C LEU A 673 12.02 2.76 -12.88
N LEU A 674 12.83 2.41 -13.89
CA LEU A 674 13.40 1.06 -14.01
C LEU A 674 14.26 0.70 -12.79
N SER A 675 14.87 1.69 -12.13
CA SER A 675 15.64 1.46 -10.90
C SER A 675 14.80 1.00 -9.71
N ASN A 676 13.48 1.26 -9.73
CA ASN A 676 12.59 0.81 -8.67
C ASN A 676 12.38 -0.70 -8.72
N LEU A 677 12.56 -1.34 -9.89
CA LEU A 677 12.34 -2.77 -10.07
C LEU A 677 13.21 -3.62 -9.14
N ASN A 678 14.47 -3.23 -8.89
CA ASN A 678 15.33 -3.95 -7.95
C ASN A 678 14.76 -3.95 -6.53
N ARG A 679 14.21 -2.82 -6.07
CA ARG A 679 13.57 -2.74 -4.74
C ARG A 679 12.27 -3.55 -4.70
N LEU A 680 11.46 -3.49 -5.76
CA LEU A 680 10.22 -4.24 -5.85
C LEU A 680 10.46 -5.75 -5.94
N TYR A 681 11.58 -6.18 -6.54
CA TYR A 681 12.03 -7.57 -6.60
C TYR A 681 12.22 -8.17 -5.20
N PHE A 682 12.95 -7.48 -4.32
CA PHE A 682 13.15 -7.94 -2.95
C PHE A 682 11.95 -7.69 -2.03
N ASN A 683 11.07 -6.77 -2.42
CA ASN A 683 9.87 -6.38 -1.68
C ASN A 683 10.06 -6.21 -0.15
N PRO A 684 11.06 -5.42 0.29
CA PRO A 684 11.36 -5.28 1.72
C PRO A 684 10.23 -4.57 2.46
N ASN A 685 10.16 -4.76 3.78
CA ASN A 685 9.28 -3.97 4.64
C ASN A 685 9.58 -2.47 4.47
N SER A 686 8.53 -1.66 4.38
CA SER A 686 8.63 -0.24 4.07
C SER A 686 7.60 0.56 4.86
N LYS A 687 8.08 1.53 5.62
CA LYS A 687 7.23 2.50 6.36
C LYS A 687 6.59 3.54 5.43
N TYR A 688 7.25 3.82 4.32
CA TYR A 688 6.79 4.77 3.31
C TYR A 688 6.51 4.05 2.00
N LYS A 689 5.53 4.55 1.27
CA LYS A 689 5.17 3.94 0.00
C LYS A 689 6.24 4.24 -1.04
N GLN A 690 6.61 3.22 -1.81
CA GLN A 690 7.35 3.43 -3.05
C GLN A 690 6.38 3.91 -4.12
N TYR A 691 6.66 5.07 -4.71
CA TYR A 691 5.84 5.67 -5.76
C TYR A 691 6.41 5.44 -7.16
N GLY A 692 5.49 5.36 -8.13
CA GLY A 692 5.79 5.13 -9.54
C GLY A 692 5.00 6.09 -10.41
N ILE A 693 4.09 5.56 -11.23
CA ILE A 693 3.16 6.39 -11.99
C ILE A 693 1.85 6.49 -11.21
N ASP A 694 1.69 7.59 -10.50
CA ASP A 694 0.56 7.79 -9.58
C ASP A 694 -0.40 8.90 -10.04
N GLY A 695 -0.03 9.67 -11.07
CA GLY A 695 -0.85 10.77 -11.59
C GLY A 695 -2.11 10.29 -12.31
N ASN A 696 -3.12 11.17 -12.36
CA ASN A 696 -4.30 10.95 -13.17
C ASN A 696 -3.94 10.88 -14.66
N ILE A 697 -4.58 9.94 -15.36
CA ILE A 697 -4.42 9.77 -16.81
C ILE A 697 -5.44 10.65 -17.51
N VAL A 698 -4.96 11.59 -18.34
CA VAL A 698 -5.80 12.52 -19.09
C VAL A 698 -5.84 12.10 -20.56
N PRO A 699 -6.88 11.39 -21.02
CA PRO A 699 -7.04 11.06 -22.42
C PRO A 699 -7.50 12.28 -23.23
N VAL A 700 -6.83 12.53 -24.36
CA VAL A 700 -7.15 13.58 -25.32
C VAL A 700 -7.53 12.92 -26.63
N VAL A 701 -8.82 12.95 -26.95
CA VAL A 701 -9.37 12.30 -28.15
C VAL A 701 -9.82 13.35 -29.15
N LYS A 702 -9.28 13.30 -30.36
CA LYS A 702 -9.80 14.03 -31.52
C LYS A 702 -10.45 13.02 -32.46
N ASP A 703 -11.77 13.15 -32.59
CA ASP A 703 -12.58 12.48 -33.61
C ASP A 703 -13.11 13.58 -34.54
N GLU A 704 -12.40 13.81 -35.65
CA GLU A 704 -12.62 14.91 -36.60
C GLU A 704 -13.91 14.69 -37.41
N ASN A 705 -14.16 13.45 -37.83
CA ASN A 705 -15.31 13.09 -38.65
C ASN A 705 -16.57 12.76 -37.83
N LYS A 706 -16.42 12.63 -36.49
CA LYS A 706 -17.45 12.34 -35.50
C LYS A 706 -18.15 11.00 -35.70
N ASN A 707 -17.46 10.02 -36.27
CA ASN A 707 -18.03 8.70 -36.57
C ASN A 707 -17.92 7.71 -35.38
N GLY A 708 -17.20 8.08 -34.31
CA GLY A 708 -17.01 7.22 -33.13
C GLY A 708 -16.00 6.08 -33.31
N VAL A 709 -15.20 6.13 -34.37
CA VAL A 709 -14.09 5.22 -34.70
C VAL A 709 -12.83 6.05 -34.87
N VAL A 710 -11.71 5.63 -34.27
CA VAL A 710 -10.45 6.36 -34.41
C VAL A 710 -9.84 6.01 -35.77
N ASP A 711 -9.98 6.89 -36.77
CA ASP A 711 -9.43 6.69 -38.11
C ASP A 711 -8.97 7.99 -38.82
N GLY A 712 -8.23 7.84 -39.92
CA GLY A 712 -7.83 8.98 -40.77
C GLY A 712 -6.95 10.02 -40.05
N ASN A 713 -7.53 11.17 -39.74
CA ASN A 713 -6.87 12.31 -39.08
C ASN A 713 -7.16 12.39 -37.56
N ASP A 714 -7.82 11.36 -37.02
CA ASP A 714 -8.13 11.24 -35.61
C ASP A 714 -6.87 10.91 -34.81
N PHE A 715 -6.89 11.27 -33.52
CA PHE A 715 -5.81 10.90 -32.61
C PHE A 715 -6.32 10.62 -31.21
N VAL A 716 -5.53 9.82 -30.48
CA VAL A 716 -5.71 9.58 -29.05
C VAL A 716 -4.36 9.78 -28.36
N TYR A 717 -4.26 10.81 -27.52
CA TYR A 717 -3.08 11.04 -26.69
C TYR A 717 -3.41 10.80 -25.22
N LEU A 718 -2.43 10.33 -24.45
CA LEU A 718 -2.53 10.19 -23.00
C LEU A 718 -1.49 11.09 -22.35
N ILE A 719 -1.92 11.92 -21.40
CA ILE A 719 -1.02 12.78 -20.62
C ILE A 719 -1.12 12.39 -19.16
N PHE A 720 0.00 12.18 -18.49
CA PHE A 720 0.04 11.81 -17.09
C PHE A 720 1.32 12.29 -16.39
N GLY A 721 1.23 12.40 -15.07
CA GLY A 721 2.36 12.67 -14.18
C GLY A 721 2.64 11.47 -13.27
N MET A 722 3.69 11.59 -12.48
CA MET A 722 4.20 10.59 -11.55
C MET A 722 3.88 10.92 -10.07
N ARG A 723 3.41 12.14 -9.78
CA ARG A 723 3.25 12.66 -8.40
C ARG A 723 4.55 12.45 -7.59
N ARG A 724 4.49 11.80 -6.43
CA ARG A 724 5.67 11.47 -5.61
C ARG A 724 6.68 10.53 -6.28
N GLY A 725 6.30 9.87 -7.38
CA GLY A 725 7.22 9.05 -8.17
C GLY A 725 8.20 9.86 -9.02
N GLY A 726 7.97 11.17 -9.20
CA GLY A 726 8.88 12.05 -9.92
C GLY A 726 8.27 13.37 -10.42
N ASN A 727 9.11 14.23 -10.99
CA ASN A 727 8.71 15.54 -11.51
C ASN A 727 8.45 15.55 -13.04
N ASN A 728 8.54 14.40 -13.70
CA ASN A 728 8.29 14.30 -15.14
C ASN A 728 6.79 14.20 -15.46
N PHE A 729 6.38 14.88 -16.53
CA PHE A 729 5.14 14.60 -17.24
C PHE A 729 5.43 13.89 -18.56
N TYR A 730 4.55 12.96 -18.95
CA TYR A 730 4.65 12.22 -20.20
C TYR A 730 3.41 12.46 -21.05
N ALA A 731 3.61 12.51 -22.36
CA ALA A 731 2.54 12.35 -23.34
C ALA A 731 2.84 11.19 -24.28
N LEU A 732 1.88 10.28 -24.39
CA LEU A 732 1.92 9.14 -25.30
C LEU A 732 0.89 9.31 -26.40
N ASP A 733 1.28 9.06 -27.64
CA ASP A 733 0.37 8.80 -28.74
C ASP A 733 -0.02 7.33 -28.76
N VAL A 734 -1.30 7.08 -28.50
CA VAL A 734 -1.91 5.74 -28.51
C VAL A 734 -2.99 5.62 -29.58
N THR A 735 -2.98 6.52 -30.59
CA THR A 735 -3.91 6.48 -31.73
C THR A 735 -3.96 5.09 -32.36
N ASN A 736 -2.79 4.43 -32.48
CA ASN A 736 -2.72 3.00 -32.66
C ASN A 736 -2.62 2.31 -31.29
N LYS A 737 -3.72 1.72 -30.84
CA LYS A 737 -3.80 1.03 -29.53
C LYS A 737 -2.78 -0.09 -29.30
N ASN A 738 -2.16 -0.64 -30.35
CA ASN A 738 -1.15 -1.70 -30.25
C ASN A 738 0.29 -1.20 -30.44
N SER A 739 0.49 0.06 -30.79
CA SER A 739 1.80 0.61 -31.13
C SER A 739 1.98 2.02 -30.55
N PRO A 740 2.15 2.13 -29.23
CA PRO A 740 2.25 3.42 -28.57
C PRO A 740 3.55 4.16 -28.96
N GLN A 741 3.49 5.48 -29.02
CA GLN A 741 4.64 6.35 -29.27
C GLN A 741 4.78 7.39 -28.16
N LEU A 742 6.01 7.70 -27.76
CA LEU A 742 6.30 8.82 -26.88
C LEU A 742 6.27 10.12 -27.71
N LEU A 743 5.36 11.03 -27.39
CA LEU A 743 5.35 12.38 -27.95
C LEU A 743 6.43 13.22 -27.29
N TRP A 744 6.39 13.29 -25.96
CA TRP A 744 7.35 14.05 -25.16
C TRP A 744 7.37 13.56 -23.71
N ASN A 745 8.51 13.76 -23.06
CA ASN A 745 8.68 13.75 -21.61
C ASN A 745 9.30 15.07 -21.18
N VAL A 746 8.74 15.72 -20.16
CA VAL A 746 9.16 17.06 -19.73
C VAL A 746 9.30 17.12 -18.23
N SER A 747 10.46 17.62 -17.78
CA SER A 747 10.70 18.14 -16.42
C SER A 747 11.47 19.46 -16.58
N LEU A 748 10.80 20.58 -16.30
CA LEU A 748 11.42 21.90 -16.38
C LEU A 748 12.11 22.25 -15.04
N PRO A 749 13.14 23.11 -15.02
CA PRO A 749 13.98 23.35 -13.84
C PRO A 749 13.26 23.81 -12.57
N GLU A 750 12.09 24.44 -12.68
CA GLU A 750 11.30 24.96 -11.56
C GLU A 750 10.10 24.05 -11.20
N MET A 751 9.94 22.92 -11.92
CA MET A 751 8.85 21.98 -11.66
C MET A 751 9.17 21.12 -10.45
N GLY A 752 8.23 21.12 -9.50
CA GLY A 752 8.20 20.19 -8.40
C GLY A 752 7.70 18.82 -8.83
N GLU A 753 7.39 17.96 -7.86
CA GLU A 753 6.76 16.69 -8.14
C GLU A 753 5.44 16.88 -8.91
N SER A 754 5.17 15.97 -9.85
CA SER A 754 4.13 16.13 -10.89
C SER A 754 2.70 15.84 -10.38
N TRP A 755 2.29 16.54 -9.32
CA TRP A 755 0.99 16.40 -8.67
C TRP A 755 -0.16 17.02 -9.47
N SER A 756 0.13 18.10 -10.19
CA SER A 756 -0.89 18.86 -10.92
C SER A 756 -1.45 18.01 -12.05
N THR A 757 -2.75 17.72 -12.00
CA THR A 757 -3.41 17.02 -13.11
C THR A 757 -3.44 17.94 -14.35
N PRO A 758 -2.89 17.51 -15.50
CA PRO A 758 -2.85 18.34 -16.70
C PRO A 758 -4.25 18.70 -17.21
N VAL A 759 -4.38 19.91 -17.76
CA VAL A 759 -5.63 20.36 -18.40
C VAL A 759 -5.37 20.70 -19.84
N VAL A 760 -6.06 20.01 -20.74
CA VAL A 760 -6.01 20.34 -22.16
C VAL A 760 -7.08 21.37 -22.49
N ALA A 761 -6.65 22.48 -23.09
CA ALA A 761 -7.51 23.58 -23.51
C ALA A 761 -7.07 24.10 -24.87
N ARG A 762 -7.90 24.96 -25.49
CA ARG A 762 -7.45 25.72 -26.65
C ARG A 762 -7.06 27.13 -26.26
N MET A 763 -5.92 27.59 -26.75
CA MET A 763 -5.42 28.94 -26.58
C MET A 763 -4.76 29.37 -27.87
N ASN A 764 -4.99 30.61 -28.28
CA ASN A 764 -4.39 31.19 -29.47
C ASN A 764 -3.16 32.02 -29.06
N ILE A 765 -1.97 31.44 -29.17
CA ILE A 765 -0.72 32.08 -28.74
C ILE A 765 0.11 32.44 -29.98
N LEU A 766 0.59 33.69 -30.06
CA LEU A 766 1.49 34.12 -31.13
C LEU A 766 2.93 33.68 -30.85
N SER A 767 3.18 32.37 -30.92
CA SER A 767 4.44 31.71 -30.57
C SER A 767 5.31 31.31 -31.77
N GLY A 768 5.29 32.11 -32.84
CA GLY A 768 6.24 31.95 -33.96
C GLY A 768 6.14 30.62 -34.74
N GLY A 769 5.01 29.91 -34.66
CA GLY A 769 4.73 28.66 -35.39
C GLY A 769 4.57 27.41 -34.50
N LEU A 770 5.03 27.47 -33.25
CA LEU A 770 4.60 26.57 -32.17
C LEU A 770 3.15 26.96 -31.82
N ASN A 771 2.25 26.05 -31.42
CA ASN A 771 0.79 26.28 -31.27
C ASN A 771 -0.07 26.27 -32.56
N ALA A 772 0.33 25.54 -33.60
CA ALA A 772 -0.43 25.49 -34.86
C ALA A 772 -1.89 24.99 -34.69
N ASP A 773 -2.10 23.97 -33.86
CA ASP A 773 -3.43 23.41 -33.56
C ASP A 773 -4.20 24.20 -32.50
N LYS A 774 -3.56 25.24 -31.93
CA LYS A 774 -4.08 26.06 -30.83
C LYS A 774 -4.47 25.23 -29.60
N ALA A 775 -3.91 24.03 -29.46
CA ALA A 775 -4.17 23.13 -28.35
C ALA A 775 -2.96 23.15 -27.40
N VAL A 776 -3.24 23.30 -26.11
CA VAL A 776 -2.21 23.46 -25.07
C VAL A 776 -2.51 22.58 -23.87
N VAL A 777 -1.47 22.29 -23.11
CA VAL A 777 -1.52 21.59 -21.83
C VAL A 777 -1.17 22.59 -20.73
N VAL A 778 -2.12 22.85 -19.84
CA VAL A 778 -1.97 23.75 -18.69
C VAL A 778 -1.74 22.94 -17.43
N MET A 779 -0.68 23.26 -16.70
CA MET A 779 -0.28 22.55 -15.47
C MET A 779 0.20 23.56 -14.42
N GLY A 780 -0.06 23.28 -13.15
CA GLY A 780 0.62 23.96 -12.04
C GLY A 780 2.08 23.50 -11.93
N GLY A 781 2.91 24.29 -11.27
CA GLY A 781 4.34 24.02 -11.12
C GLY A 781 4.66 22.72 -10.36
N GLY A 782 3.71 22.16 -9.60
CA GLY A 782 3.88 20.88 -8.90
C GLY A 782 4.00 21.04 -7.38
N TYR A 783 4.42 19.96 -6.71
CA TYR A 783 4.58 19.89 -5.26
C TYR A 783 6.04 20.05 -4.84
N ASP A 784 6.28 20.77 -3.74
CA ASP A 784 7.59 20.85 -3.09
C ASP A 784 7.52 20.13 -1.73
N THR A 785 8.41 19.15 -1.57
CA THR A 785 8.57 18.36 -0.33
C THR A 785 8.89 19.18 0.91
N VAL A 786 9.24 20.47 0.79
CA VAL A 786 9.32 21.38 1.96
C VAL A 786 7.99 21.44 2.74
N HIS A 787 6.86 21.22 2.06
CA HIS A 787 5.52 21.15 2.65
C HIS A 787 5.17 19.79 3.24
N ASP A 788 6.14 18.89 3.36
CA ASP A 788 6.00 17.68 4.16
C ASP A 788 6.15 17.97 5.67
N THR A 789 6.40 19.22 6.07
CA THR A 789 6.49 19.63 7.47
C THR A 789 5.24 20.34 7.97
N ASN A 790 4.87 20.10 9.23
CA ASN A 790 3.71 20.76 9.84
C ASN A 790 3.85 22.29 9.91
N VAL A 791 5.08 22.78 9.89
CA VAL A 791 5.38 24.21 9.93
C VAL A 791 5.24 24.82 8.53
N HIS A 792 4.62 25.99 8.45
CA HIS A 792 4.61 26.77 7.21
C HIS A 792 6.04 27.25 6.85
N PRO A 793 6.54 26.99 5.63
CA PRO A 793 7.89 27.36 5.25
C PRO A 793 8.15 28.88 5.32
N ALA A 794 9.23 29.28 5.99
CA ALA A 794 9.56 30.70 6.21
C ALA A 794 10.07 31.42 4.95
N SER A 795 10.67 30.68 4.01
CA SER A 795 11.14 31.18 2.71
C SER A 795 10.25 30.66 1.60
N ALA A 796 10.24 31.33 0.44
CA ALA A 796 9.62 30.82 -0.78
C ALA A 796 10.09 29.39 -1.10
N ASP A 797 9.22 28.64 -1.76
CA ASP A 797 9.48 27.26 -2.14
C ASP A 797 10.58 27.20 -3.21
N GLY A 798 11.38 26.13 -3.20
CA GLY A 798 12.49 25.99 -4.13
C GLY A 798 12.04 25.54 -5.52
N VAL A 799 10.91 24.83 -5.58
CA VAL A 799 10.28 24.32 -6.79
C VAL A 799 8.76 24.40 -6.67
N GLY A 800 8.03 24.13 -7.76
CA GLY A 800 6.59 23.95 -7.73
C GLY A 800 5.77 25.24 -7.88
N ALA A 801 6.39 26.41 -7.71
CA ALA A 801 5.70 27.69 -7.83
C ALA A 801 5.54 28.12 -9.29
N GLY A 802 4.30 28.26 -9.75
CA GLY A 802 4.02 28.73 -11.10
C GLY A 802 2.93 27.97 -11.85
N ILE A 803 2.69 28.41 -13.09
CA ILE A 803 1.82 27.73 -14.07
C ILE A 803 2.58 27.63 -15.38
N HIS A 804 2.57 26.44 -15.98
CA HIS A 804 3.16 26.17 -17.28
C HIS A 804 2.07 25.91 -18.32
N ILE A 805 2.26 26.45 -19.52
CA ILE A 805 1.44 26.16 -20.69
C ILE A 805 2.35 25.58 -21.76
N LEU A 806 2.14 24.31 -22.10
CA LEU A 806 2.91 23.58 -23.10
C LEU A 806 2.12 23.37 -24.39
N ASP A 807 2.81 23.24 -25.52
CA ASP A 807 2.23 22.75 -26.76
C ASP A 807 1.81 21.28 -26.62
N LEU A 808 0.60 20.94 -27.04
CA LEU A 808 0.06 19.59 -26.88
C LEU A 808 0.91 18.52 -27.60
N VAL A 809 1.43 18.82 -28.79
CA VAL A 809 2.08 17.83 -29.65
C VAL A 809 3.58 17.79 -29.37
N SER A 810 4.22 18.95 -29.22
CA SER A 810 5.68 18.99 -29.07
C SER A 810 6.16 19.03 -27.62
N GLY A 811 5.28 19.32 -26.65
CA GLY A 811 5.65 19.51 -25.25
C GLY A 811 6.51 20.75 -24.99
N ALA A 812 6.64 21.66 -25.97
CA ALA A 812 7.43 22.87 -25.82
C ALA A 812 6.70 23.87 -24.93
N GLU A 813 7.42 24.54 -24.03
CA GLU A 813 6.87 25.59 -23.18
C GLU A 813 6.51 26.82 -24.02
N LEU A 814 5.21 27.15 -24.06
CA LEU A 814 4.65 28.27 -24.81
C LEU A 814 4.50 29.52 -23.95
N TRP A 815 4.25 29.34 -22.66
CA TRP A 815 4.08 30.42 -21.70
C TRP A 815 4.28 29.92 -20.26
N ARG A 816 4.85 30.77 -19.39
CA ARG A 816 4.95 30.53 -17.93
C ARG A 816 4.55 31.74 -17.09
N ALA A 817 3.93 31.47 -15.94
CA ALA A 817 3.94 32.37 -14.78
C ALA A 817 4.82 31.82 -13.66
N GLY A 818 5.58 32.70 -13.01
CA GLY A 818 6.50 32.33 -11.93
C GLY A 818 6.85 33.49 -10.99
N PRO A 819 7.69 33.23 -9.97
CA PRO A 819 8.19 34.28 -9.07
C PRO A 819 9.09 35.30 -9.79
N ASP A 820 9.35 36.42 -9.13
CA ASP A 820 10.27 37.45 -9.63
C ASP A 820 11.67 36.89 -9.93
N ASN A 821 12.24 37.28 -11.06
CA ASN A 821 13.54 36.83 -11.57
C ASN A 821 13.61 35.33 -11.96
N SER A 822 12.47 34.66 -12.14
CA SER A 822 12.42 33.30 -12.70
C SER A 822 12.69 33.28 -14.22
N GLY A 823 12.54 34.42 -14.90
CA GLY A 823 12.57 34.49 -16.37
C GLY A 823 11.26 34.01 -17.00
N ALA A 824 10.18 33.97 -16.24
CA ALA A 824 8.83 33.66 -16.74
C ALA A 824 8.28 34.80 -17.63
N ASP A 825 7.29 34.48 -18.47
CA ASP A 825 6.60 35.49 -19.29
C ASP A 825 5.76 36.44 -18.43
N LEU A 826 5.20 35.92 -17.32
CA LEU A 826 4.52 36.67 -16.29
C LEU A 826 5.19 36.43 -14.93
N GLU A 827 5.97 37.41 -14.46
CA GLU A 827 6.56 37.37 -13.12
C GLU A 827 5.64 38.06 -12.10
N ILE A 828 5.35 37.39 -10.99
CA ILE A 828 4.55 37.93 -9.90
C ILE A 828 5.26 37.69 -8.57
N THR A 829 5.64 38.77 -7.86
CA THR A 829 6.37 38.72 -6.59
C THR A 829 5.73 37.83 -5.53
N LYS A 830 4.39 37.73 -5.51
CA LYS A 830 3.64 36.93 -4.54
C LYS A 830 3.63 35.43 -4.85
N MET A 831 4.12 35.00 -6.02
CA MET A 831 4.04 33.61 -6.49
C MET A 831 5.19 32.77 -5.91
N THR A 832 5.17 32.61 -4.60
CA THR A 832 6.26 32.03 -3.80
C THR A 832 6.02 30.57 -3.42
N ARG A 833 4.86 30.00 -3.78
CA ARG A 833 4.37 28.72 -3.25
C ARG A 833 4.01 27.71 -4.31
N ALA A 834 4.27 26.45 -3.99
CA ALA A 834 4.00 25.30 -4.82
C ALA A 834 2.52 25.17 -5.17
N MET A 835 2.24 24.88 -6.45
CA MET A 835 0.90 24.71 -7.02
C MET A 835 0.69 23.26 -7.47
N PRO A 836 0.42 22.33 -6.53
CA PRO A 836 0.25 20.91 -6.85
C PRO A 836 -1.11 20.58 -7.46
N ASN A 837 -2.05 21.54 -7.50
CA ASN A 837 -3.44 21.27 -7.87
C ASN A 837 -3.64 21.42 -9.38
N ARG A 838 -4.71 20.79 -9.88
CA ARG A 838 -5.20 21.03 -11.24
C ARG A 838 -5.57 22.52 -11.39
N VAL A 839 -5.10 23.15 -12.47
CA VAL A 839 -5.51 24.53 -12.82
C VAL A 839 -6.90 24.50 -13.45
N ARG A 840 -7.81 25.35 -12.97
CA ARG A 840 -9.18 25.44 -13.49
C ARG A 840 -9.24 26.41 -14.66
N VAL A 841 -9.34 25.88 -15.87
CA VAL A 841 -9.44 26.67 -17.11
C VAL A 841 -10.91 26.83 -17.51
N VAL A 842 -11.33 28.05 -17.86
CA VAL A 842 -12.72 28.41 -18.18
C VAL A 842 -12.78 29.15 -19.51
N ASP A 843 -13.70 28.72 -20.36
CA ASP A 843 -14.18 29.46 -21.54
C ASP A 843 -15.48 30.17 -21.16
N LEU A 844 -15.44 31.50 -21.09
CA LEU A 844 -16.57 32.33 -20.67
C LEU A 844 -17.36 32.86 -21.87
N SER A 845 -16.70 32.95 -23.02
CA SER A 845 -17.29 33.45 -24.27
C SER A 845 -18.00 32.37 -25.09
N GLY A 846 -17.71 31.10 -24.85
CA GLY A 846 -18.24 29.95 -25.57
C GLY A 846 -17.66 29.80 -26.98
N ASP A 847 -16.50 30.42 -27.26
CA ASP A 847 -15.84 30.36 -28.56
C ASP A 847 -14.86 29.17 -28.70
N GLY A 848 -14.72 28.39 -27.63
CA GLY A 848 -13.86 27.23 -27.53
C GLY A 848 -12.42 27.55 -27.11
N PHE A 849 -12.08 28.82 -26.87
CA PHE A 849 -10.78 29.24 -26.32
C PHE A 849 -10.88 29.54 -24.83
N ALA A 850 -9.80 29.26 -24.10
CA ALA A 850 -9.72 29.61 -22.70
C ALA A 850 -9.68 31.14 -22.51
N ASP A 851 -10.54 31.65 -21.63
CA ASP A 851 -10.62 33.07 -21.27
C ASP A 851 -9.98 33.37 -19.92
N ARG A 852 -10.07 32.42 -18.98
CA ARG A 852 -9.65 32.60 -17.60
C ARG A 852 -9.11 31.32 -16.99
N MET A 853 -8.16 31.45 -16.08
CA MET A 853 -7.66 30.36 -15.23
C MET A 853 -7.79 30.73 -13.76
N TYR A 854 -8.13 29.74 -12.94
CA TYR A 854 -8.05 29.81 -11.48
C TYR A 854 -7.11 28.74 -10.97
N ALA A 855 -6.27 29.09 -10.01
CA ALA A 855 -5.34 28.17 -9.36
C ALA A 855 -5.30 28.44 -7.85
N SER A 856 -4.65 27.55 -7.12
CA SER A 856 -4.44 27.66 -5.68
C SER A 856 -3.11 27.04 -5.32
N ASP A 857 -2.50 27.49 -4.23
CA ASP A 857 -1.20 26.99 -3.76
C ASP A 857 -1.24 26.49 -2.30
N LEU A 858 -0.10 25.94 -1.87
CA LEU A 858 0.11 25.46 -0.51
C LEU A 858 0.29 26.60 0.51
N GLY A 859 0.38 27.86 0.08
CA GLY A 859 0.36 29.04 0.96
C GLY A 859 -1.04 29.47 1.38
N GLY A 860 -2.08 28.85 0.81
CA GLY A 860 -3.47 29.22 1.00
C GLY A 860 -3.92 30.39 0.14
N GLN A 861 -3.21 30.70 -0.96
CA GLN A 861 -3.61 31.74 -1.90
C GLN A 861 -4.53 31.16 -2.98
N VAL A 862 -5.48 31.98 -3.44
CA VAL A 862 -6.30 31.72 -4.62
C VAL A 862 -5.94 32.73 -5.69
N TRP A 863 -5.65 32.21 -6.88
CA TRP A 863 -5.13 32.95 -8.02
C TRP A 863 -6.15 33.03 -9.14
N ARG A 864 -6.17 34.18 -9.83
CA ARG A 864 -6.93 34.37 -11.06
C ARG A 864 -6.00 34.90 -12.15
N PHE A 865 -6.17 34.37 -13.36
CA PHE A 865 -5.44 34.78 -14.55
C PHE A 865 -6.42 35.02 -15.71
N ASP A 866 -6.34 36.18 -16.36
CA ASP A 866 -7.13 36.52 -17.54
C ASP A 866 -6.31 36.36 -18.83
N ILE A 867 -6.86 35.65 -19.82
CA ILE A 867 -6.18 35.29 -21.06
C ILE A 867 -6.61 36.21 -22.21
N TYR A 868 -5.64 36.78 -22.91
CA TYR A 868 -5.80 37.63 -24.08
C TYR A 868 -5.40 36.87 -25.34
N ASN A 869 -6.32 36.02 -25.84
CA ASN A 869 -6.11 35.22 -27.05
C ASN A 869 -5.67 36.07 -28.25
N GLY A 870 -4.67 35.56 -28.99
CA GLY A 870 -4.07 36.23 -30.15
C GLY A 870 -2.93 37.19 -29.82
N GLN A 871 -2.38 37.12 -28.61
CA GLN A 871 -1.21 37.90 -28.19
C GLN A 871 0.07 37.04 -28.13
N ALA A 872 1.22 37.70 -28.08
CA ALA A 872 2.51 37.05 -27.81
C ALA A 872 2.62 36.64 -26.33
N PRO A 873 3.46 35.65 -25.96
CA PRO A 873 3.58 35.13 -24.59
C PRO A 873 3.67 36.22 -23.51
N ALA A 874 4.55 37.22 -23.68
CA ALA A 874 4.76 38.31 -22.72
C ALA A 874 3.53 39.21 -22.44
N THR A 875 2.49 39.15 -23.27
CA THR A 875 1.24 39.91 -23.08
C THR A 875 0.00 39.02 -23.21
N LEU A 876 0.19 37.70 -23.12
CA LEU A 876 -0.88 36.72 -23.29
C LEU A 876 -1.79 36.67 -22.07
N VAL A 877 -1.22 36.79 -20.88
CA VAL A 877 -1.92 36.56 -19.61
C VAL A 877 -1.57 37.67 -18.63
N THR A 878 -2.56 38.15 -17.89
CA THR A 878 -2.38 38.94 -16.67
C THR A 878 -2.93 38.15 -15.49
N GLY A 879 -2.41 38.36 -14.29
CA GLY A 879 -2.88 37.61 -13.13
C GLY A 879 -2.43 38.13 -11.79
N GLY A 880 -3.05 37.60 -10.74
CA GLY A 880 -2.73 37.95 -9.36
C GLY A 880 -3.53 37.16 -8.32
N VAL A 881 -3.17 37.37 -7.06
CA VAL A 881 -3.86 36.79 -5.90
C VAL A 881 -5.20 37.50 -5.71
N VAL A 882 -6.30 36.75 -5.68
CA VAL A 882 -7.66 37.28 -5.44
C VAL A 882 -8.14 37.03 -4.01
N ALA A 883 -7.60 36.03 -3.32
CA ALA A 883 -7.87 35.77 -1.92
C ALA A 883 -6.63 35.16 -1.23
N GLN A 884 -6.43 35.50 0.04
CA GLN A 884 -5.41 34.88 0.88
C GLN A 884 -6.04 34.27 2.13
N LEU A 885 -6.12 32.95 2.15
CA LEU A 885 -6.93 32.18 3.12
C LEU A 885 -6.07 31.27 4.03
N GLY A 886 -4.75 31.30 3.87
CA GLY A 886 -3.78 30.56 4.69
C GLY A 886 -2.70 31.46 5.30
N ALA A 887 -1.52 30.88 5.51
CA ALA A 887 -0.43 31.50 6.28
C ALA A 887 0.47 32.44 5.45
N GLU A 888 0.45 32.34 4.13
CA GLU A 888 1.31 33.16 3.27
C GLU A 888 1.10 34.68 3.45
N GLY A 889 2.21 35.41 3.56
CA GLY A 889 2.19 36.86 3.83
C GLY A 889 1.93 37.25 5.29
N ILE A 890 1.70 36.28 6.20
CA ILE A 890 1.66 36.51 7.64
C ILE A 890 3.08 36.39 8.20
N GLY A 891 3.58 37.43 8.90
CA GLY A 891 4.97 37.43 9.37
C GLY A 891 5.29 36.37 10.44
N SER A 892 4.29 35.90 11.18
CA SER A 892 4.40 34.82 12.18
C SER A 892 3.05 34.12 12.31
N PRO A 893 2.70 33.22 11.38
CA PRO A 893 1.40 32.55 11.37
C PRO A 893 1.27 31.59 12.55
N ALA A 894 0.09 31.54 13.17
CA ALA A 894 -0.22 30.46 14.11
C ALA A 894 -0.42 29.14 13.35
N LEU A 895 -0.18 28.00 14.00
CA LEU A 895 -0.39 26.69 13.36
C LEU A 895 -1.84 26.50 12.87
N SER A 896 -2.83 27.08 13.55
CA SER A 896 -4.24 27.08 13.12
C SER A 896 -4.50 27.79 11.78
N GLU A 897 -3.56 28.61 11.32
CA GLU A 897 -3.65 29.42 10.10
C GLU A 897 -2.89 28.81 8.92
N THR A 898 -2.15 27.70 9.12
CA THR A 898 -1.34 27.03 8.08
C THR A 898 -2.19 26.17 7.15
N ARG A 899 -3.32 26.72 6.70
CA ARG A 899 -4.21 26.07 5.75
C ARG A 899 -3.55 25.94 4.39
N ARG A 900 -3.67 24.75 3.80
CA ARG A 900 -3.10 24.39 2.49
C ARG A 900 -4.23 23.98 1.54
N PHE A 901 -4.04 24.23 0.25
CA PHE A 901 -4.95 23.75 -0.80
C PHE A 901 -4.31 22.58 -1.55
N TYR A 902 -4.92 21.40 -1.45
CA TYR A 902 -4.60 20.22 -2.28
C TYR A 902 -5.70 19.89 -3.31
N SER A 903 -6.76 20.71 -3.35
CA SER A 903 -7.90 20.56 -4.26
C SER A 903 -7.96 21.71 -5.26
N SER A 904 -8.43 21.42 -6.48
CA SER A 904 -8.67 22.45 -7.49
C SER A 904 -9.84 23.35 -7.06
N PRO A 905 -9.77 24.67 -7.26
CA PRO A 905 -10.94 25.52 -7.15
C PRO A 905 -12.04 25.05 -8.12
N ASP A 906 -13.28 24.98 -7.64
CA ASP A 906 -14.46 24.81 -8.49
C ASP A 906 -15.13 26.16 -8.71
N VAL A 907 -15.59 26.40 -9.93
CA VAL A 907 -16.09 27.71 -10.36
C VAL A 907 -17.43 27.59 -11.04
N SER A 908 -18.39 28.40 -10.58
CA SER A 908 -19.75 28.44 -11.13
C SER A 908 -20.24 29.88 -11.25
N ILE A 909 -21.06 30.17 -12.25
CA ILE A 909 -21.69 31.48 -12.41
C ILE A 909 -23.02 31.46 -11.66
N PHE A 910 -23.22 32.42 -10.76
CA PHE A 910 -24.46 32.59 -10.02
C PHE A 910 -25.04 33.98 -10.28
N THR A 911 -26.37 34.08 -10.28
CA THR A 911 -27.09 35.36 -10.35
C THR A 911 -27.75 35.61 -9.00
N ASP A 912 -27.36 36.69 -8.34
CA ASP A 912 -28.03 37.17 -7.14
C ASP A 912 -29.24 38.01 -7.55
N ASP A 913 -30.41 37.40 -7.50
CA ASP A 913 -31.67 38.04 -7.85
C ASP A 913 -32.01 39.22 -6.92
N LEU A 914 -31.44 39.28 -5.71
CA LEU A 914 -31.66 40.40 -4.78
C LEU A 914 -30.79 41.61 -5.12
N GLN A 915 -29.59 41.38 -5.66
CA GLN A 915 -28.66 42.43 -6.04
C GLN A 915 -28.66 42.74 -7.55
N GLU A 916 -29.41 41.96 -8.33
CA GLU A 916 -29.42 41.96 -9.80
C GLU A 916 -28.00 41.88 -10.40
N LYS A 917 -27.11 41.13 -9.72
CA LYS A 917 -25.70 40.99 -10.10
C LYS A 917 -25.32 39.54 -10.33
N ARG A 918 -24.47 39.32 -11.33
CA ARG A 918 -23.81 38.03 -11.55
C ARG A 918 -22.46 38.03 -10.87
N TYR A 919 -22.07 36.90 -10.31
CA TYR A 919 -20.73 36.66 -9.80
C TYR A 919 -20.27 35.25 -10.17
N ILE A 920 -18.95 35.06 -10.22
CA ILE A 920 -18.34 33.73 -10.23
C ILE A 920 -18.14 33.32 -8.78
N ALA A 921 -18.79 32.24 -8.37
CA ALA A 921 -18.56 31.60 -7.09
C ALA A 921 -17.39 30.63 -7.23
N ILE A 922 -16.29 30.92 -6.53
CA ILE A 922 -15.10 30.08 -6.43
C ILE A 922 -15.18 29.31 -5.12
N SER A 923 -15.42 28.01 -5.20
CA SER A 923 -15.54 27.14 -4.02
C SER A 923 -14.30 26.28 -3.88
N ILE A 924 -13.71 26.24 -2.68
CA ILE A 924 -12.47 25.51 -2.42
C ILE A 924 -12.37 25.13 -0.95
N GLY A 925 -11.87 23.92 -0.68
CA GLY A 925 -11.64 23.40 0.67
C GLY A 925 -10.16 23.30 1.01
N THR A 926 -9.79 23.70 2.22
CA THR A 926 -8.46 23.45 2.77
C THR A 926 -8.38 22.08 3.42
N GLY A 927 -7.17 21.53 3.48
CA GLY A 927 -6.89 20.27 4.15
C GLY A 927 -5.41 19.95 4.02
N TYR A 928 -4.84 19.23 4.98
CA TYR A 928 -3.43 18.82 4.90
C TYR A 928 -3.31 17.39 4.40
N ARG A 929 -3.30 17.21 3.07
CA ARG A 929 -3.30 15.87 2.48
C ARG A 929 -2.06 15.06 2.84
N ALA A 930 -0.89 15.68 2.90
CA ALA A 930 0.35 14.96 3.20
C ALA A 930 0.44 14.47 4.66
N HIS A 931 -0.26 15.15 5.58
CA HIS A 931 -0.39 14.80 7.00
C HIS A 931 -1.87 14.81 7.40
N PRO A 932 -2.65 13.79 7.01
CA PRO A 932 -4.09 13.77 7.24
C PRO A 932 -4.46 13.71 8.74
N PHE A 933 -3.54 13.29 9.60
CA PHE A 933 -3.72 13.28 11.05
C PHE A 933 -3.35 14.59 11.74
N ASP A 934 -2.86 15.60 11.02
CA ASP A 934 -2.54 16.90 11.62
C ASP A 934 -3.82 17.62 12.05
N LEU A 935 -3.97 17.79 13.37
CA LEU A 935 -5.10 18.53 13.97
C LEU A 935 -4.75 20.00 14.27
N ASN A 936 -3.55 20.45 13.88
CA ASN A 936 -3.06 21.78 14.23
C ASN A 936 -3.73 22.88 13.38
N ALA A 937 -3.92 22.64 12.08
CA ALA A 937 -4.59 23.57 11.19
C ALA A 937 -6.12 23.55 11.39
N THR A 938 -6.77 24.73 11.37
CA THR A 938 -8.24 24.81 11.37
C THR A 938 -8.75 24.90 9.94
N ASP A 939 -9.06 23.74 9.36
CA ASP A 939 -9.54 23.64 7.99
C ASP A 939 -10.94 24.22 7.77
N ARG A 940 -11.18 24.71 6.55
CA ARG A 940 -12.42 25.39 6.16
C ARG A 940 -12.76 25.12 4.71
N PHE A 941 -14.06 25.16 4.43
CA PHE A 941 -14.58 25.28 3.07
C PHE A 941 -14.95 26.75 2.80
N PHE A 942 -14.43 27.30 1.70
CA PHE A 942 -14.62 28.68 1.30
C PHE A 942 -15.49 28.76 0.04
N SER A 943 -16.28 29.83 -0.06
CA SER A 943 -16.96 30.24 -1.28
C SER A 943 -16.73 31.73 -1.49
N ILE A 944 -15.86 32.07 -2.44
CA ILE A 944 -15.42 33.43 -2.76
C ILE A 944 -16.28 33.93 -3.92
N ARG A 945 -16.73 35.18 -3.86
CA ARG A 945 -17.49 35.81 -4.95
C ARG A 945 -16.58 36.74 -5.74
N ASP A 946 -16.33 36.40 -6.99
CA ASP A 946 -15.66 37.25 -7.97
C ASP A 946 -16.71 38.06 -8.76
N PRO A 947 -16.77 39.40 -8.59
CA PRO A 947 -17.77 40.24 -9.23
C PRO A 947 -17.52 40.47 -10.72
N ASP A 948 -16.28 40.27 -11.20
CA ASP A 948 -15.87 40.61 -12.57
C ASP A 948 -16.05 39.40 -13.49
N VAL A 949 -17.31 39.05 -13.75
CA VAL A 949 -17.68 37.82 -14.45
C VAL A 949 -17.12 37.77 -15.89
N PHE A 950 -17.18 38.89 -16.62
CA PHE A 950 -16.74 38.96 -18.01
C PHE A 950 -15.59 39.93 -18.26
N ASP A 951 -15.31 40.80 -17.28
CA ASP A 951 -14.27 41.80 -17.40
C ASP A 951 -12.90 41.17 -17.15
N LYS A 952 -11.97 41.40 -18.08
CA LYS A 952 -10.56 41.02 -17.94
C LYS A 952 -9.81 42.15 -17.24
N LEU A 953 -9.01 41.80 -16.24
CA LEU A 953 -8.21 42.77 -15.50
C LEU A 953 -6.84 42.94 -16.14
N THR A 954 -6.36 44.17 -16.18
CA THR A 954 -4.97 44.49 -16.53
C THR A 954 -4.04 44.11 -15.38
N GLN A 955 -2.73 43.96 -15.65
CA GLN A 955 -1.78 43.66 -14.59
C GLN A 955 -1.77 44.74 -13.49
N LEU A 956 -1.90 46.02 -13.87
CA LEU A 956 -2.01 47.13 -12.91
C LEU A 956 -3.24 47.02 -11.99
N GLU A 957 -4.35 46.49 -12.49
CA GLU A 957 -5.54 46.25 -11.68
C GLU A 957 -5.34 45.07 -10.72
N TYR A 958 -4.63 44.02 -11.14
CA TYR A 958 -4.22 42.92 -10.25
C TYR A 958 -3.26 43.37 -9.15
N ASP A 959 -2.26 44.19 -9.50
CA ASP A 959 -1.30 44.72 -8.54
C ASP A 959 -1.96 45.60 -7.46
N GLY A 960 -3.07 46.25 -7.82
CA GLY A 960 -3.93 47.04 -6.92
C GLY A 960 -5.13 46.29 -6.33
N TYR A 961 -5.28 44.99 -6.60
CA TYR A 961 -6.46 44.23 -6.22
C TYR A 961 -6.53 44.05 -4.70
N SER A 962 -7.72 44.30 -4.12
CA SER A 962 -7.94 44.08 -2.70
C SER A 962 -8.08 42.58 -2.43
N VAL A 963 -7.00 41.97 -1.94
CA VAL A 963 -6.98 40.56 -1.54
C VAL A 963 -7.96 40.34 -0.39
N VAL A 964 -8.86 39.37 -0.57
CA VAL A 964 -9.85 38.95 0.45
C VAL A 964 -9.22 38.10 1.52
#